data_AF-A0AA95F9B5-F1
#
_entry.id   AF-A0AA95F9B5-F1
#
_cell.length_a   1.000
_cell.length_b   1.000
_cell.length_c   1.000
_cell.angle_alpha   90.00
_cell.angle_beta   90.00
_cell.angle_gamma   90.00
#
_symmetry.space_group_name_H-M   'P 1'
#
loop_
_entity.id
_entity.type
_entity.pdbx_description
1 polymer ?
#
loop_
_entity_poly.entity_id
_entity_poly.type
_entity_poly.pdbx_seq_one_letter_code
_entity_poly.pdbx_strand_id
1 'polypeptide(L)'
;MDTSRRSFLTIAATASALALLPVDAAFASNGAAATGGSLLPAEGVARGSARGRRLTNLAHLRFLLAEVPVAASATHTTFGIDTQPVVRAPWTYADTDGAGGYRPVGGGTRDAATGHWTQGAYNADDIARAAIVFLRDWKATGDAQSRDEARDVLRSLAFLQTTGGANAGRVVLWQQEDGTLNPSAIPVELPDPSDSAESYWLARSVWAFGEGYAAFRRTDRAFAAFLLERLHLCLDALGRESLSRAGQWVRSDGRKLPAWLIAGGADATAEAMLGLAPAAEAGDSRSRRALQTYGEGVAAMASDPAKGWPFGAVLPWTGSLGFWHAWGAAAPEALARAGGLLRRRDWTSAAIADAGRFTPQVLASGGPHNAWAPIPAEAQIAYGAHGRVAGAVQAAAVGGDGLRVLAGLAAGWFFGANTAGIPVYDPTTGVTFDGVETDGRVNRNSGAESTIHGLLTMLLLDANRDIAQIASSITGLSSFTGLRVLEAESARLSPGAVVETPAGGAWIGEGNLSGGKYVRLAKGEWAEFDVTEAGGILHGLVWRQAAGAGDAVWEVLRGRRTVWSTKTAAGGTGDRGLTEADGALVPQLLGGDLPEGPLVVRCTSRGDVRLDALVIQPRVVTAVYATTSGAAVLYANGSRSEQRVTALARGNGTAYDADGAQRGQAVQGGKVRVRGAGFTITRG
;
A
#
# COMPACT_ATOMS: atom_id res chain seq x y z
N MET A 1 3.62 -16.54 -22.39
CA MET A 1 3.73 -17.71 -21.50
C MET A 1 3.06 -17.27 -20.22
N ASP A 2 1.77 -17.60 -20.13
CA ASP A 2 0.84 -17.00 -19.17
C ASP A 2 1.14 -17.47 -17.75
N THR A 3 1.55 -16.52 -16.91
CA THR A 3 1.86 -16.72 -15.51
C THR A 3 0.78 -16.01 -14.70
N SER A 4 -0.16 -16.76 -14.10
CA SER A 4 -1.03 -16.19 -13.08
C SER A 4 -0.25 -16.11 -11.77
N ARG A 5 -0.16 -14.93 -11.17
CA ARG A 5 0.42 -14.67 -9.84
C ARG A 5 -0.37 -15.30 -8.67
N ARG A 6 -1.11 -16.41 -8.89
CA ARG A 6 -1.69 -17.23 -7.82
C ARG A 6 -0.65 -17.52 -6.72
N SER A 7 0.62 -17.67 -7.04
CA SER A 7 1.69 -17.84 -6.05
C SER A 7 1.99 -16.58 -5.21
N PHE A 8 1.82 -15.36 -5.74
CA PHE A 8 2.20 -14.11 -5.06
C PHE A 8 1.21 -13.71 -3.96
N LEU A 9 -0.11 -13.87 -4.21
CA LEU A 9 -1.13 -13.70 -3.17
C LEU A 9 -1.13 -14.85 -2.15
N THR A 10 -0.68 -16.05 -2.55
CA THR A 10 -0.59 -17.20 -1.64
C THR A 10 0.62 -17.08 -0.70
N ILE A 11 1.77 -16.53 -1.15
CA ILE A 11 2.98 -16.39 -0.32
C ILE A 11 2.80 -15.35 0.80
N ALA A 12 2.07 -14.26 0.55
CA ALA A 12 1.72 -13.30 1.61
C ALA A 12 0.73 -13.89 2.64
N ALA A 13 -0.11 -14.84 2.24
CA ALA A 13 -1.06 -15.51 3.14
C ALA A 13 -0.45 -16.72 3.89
N THR A 14 0.53 -17.42 3.32
CA THR A 14 1.12 -18.62 3.94
C THR A 14 2.21 -18.31 4.97
N ALA A 15 2.84 -17.13 4.93
CA ALA A 15 3.74 -16.70 6.00
C ALA A 15 3.00 -16.53 7.35
N SER A 16 1.70 -16.23 7.33
CA SER A 16 0.86 -16.11 8.53
C SER A 16 0.24 -17.43 9.01
N ALA A 17 0.31 -18.52 8.24
CA ALA A 17 -0.47 -19.74 8.49
C ALA A 17 0.34 -20.96 9.00
N LEU A 18 1.68 -20.92 9.00
CA LEU A 18 2.53 -22.05 9.42
C LEU A 18 3.18 -21.83 10.79
N ALA A 19 2.37 -21.56 11.81
CA ALA A 19 2.79 -21.68 13.21
C ALA A 19 1.60 -21.98 14.14
N LEU A 20 0.81 -23.01 13.85
CA LEU A 20 -0.15 -23.57 14.82
C LEU A 20 -0.13 -25.10 14.74
N LEU A 21 0.62 -25.73 15.65
CA LEU A 21 0.28 -27.06 16.13
C LEU A 21 -0.52 -26.91 17.44
N PRO A 22 -1.57 -27.72 17.64
CA PRO A 22 -2.53 -27.54 18.71
C PRO A 22 -1.95 -28.01 20.05
N VAL A 23 -2.11 -27.20 21.09
CA VAL A 23 -2.06 -27.70 22.47
C VAL A 23 -3.51 -27.90 22.91
N ASP A 24 -3.92 -29.15 22.99
CA ASP A 24 -5.18 -29.57 23.57
C ASP A 24 -5.30 -29.08 25.01
N ALA A 25 -6.40 -28.40 25.34
CA ALA A 25 -6.94 -28.36 26.69
C ALA A 25 -8.45 -28.16 26.64
N ALA A 26 -9.18 -29.21 27.02
CA ALA A 26 -10.62 -29.28 27.09
C ALA A 26 -11.20 -28.22 28.05
N PHE A 27 -12.15 -27.43 27.57
CA PHE A 27 -13.02 -26.61 28.42
C PHE A 27 -14.19 -27.46 28.92
N ALA A 28 -14.11 -27.88 30.18
CA ALA A 28 -15.28 -28.27 30.95
C ALA A 28 -15.94 -27.01 31.53
N SER A 29 -17.21 -26.83 31.19
CA SER A 29 -18.11 -25.84 31.78
C SER A 29 -18.32 -26.11 33.27
N ASN A 30 -18.20 -25.08 34.11
CA ASN A 30 -19.11 -24.86 35.23
C ASN A 30 -19.01 -23.44 35.76
N GLY A 31 -20.18 -22.91 36.13
CA GLY A 31 -20.36 -21.50 36.48
C GLY A 31 -20.09 -21.15 37.95
N ALA A 32 -20.31 -19.87 38.18
CA ALA A 32 -20.67 -19.19 39.42
C ALA A 32 -19.58 -18.50 40.26
N ALA A 33 -19.97 -17.27 40.61
CA ALA A 33 -19.68 -16.50 41.82
C ALA A 33 -18.40 -15.65 41.88
N ALA A 34 -18.66 -14.36 42.12
CA ALA A 34 -17.72 -13.31 42.47
C ALA A 34 -17.04 -13.54 43.82
N THR A 35 -15.83 -12.99 44.00
CA THR A 35 -15.41 -12.24 45.21
C THR A 35 -13.99 -11.65 45.04
N GLY A 36 -13.87 -10.35 45.37
CA GLY A 36 -12.77 -9.71 46.12
C GLY A 36 -11.29 -9.93 45.76
N GLY A 37 -10.68 -8.89 45.18
CA GLY A 37 -9.49 -8.21 45.72
C GLY A 37 -8.09 -8.82 45.51
N SER A 38 -7.23 -8.08 44.80
CA SER A 38 -6.00 -7.52 45.39
C SER A 38 -5.30 -6.57 44.41
N LEU A 39 -4.98 -5.37 44.90
CA LEU A 39 -4.21 -4.32 44.24
C LEU A 39 -2.71 -4.60 44.44
N LEU A 40 -1.91 -4.52 43.37
CA LEU A 40 -0.45 -4.31 43.42
C LEU A 40 -0.02 -3.36 42.27
N PRO A 41 1.09 -2.62 42.45
CA PRO A 41 1.10 -1.16 42.23
C PRO A 41 1.55 -0.74 40.84
N ALA A 42 0.99 0.38 40.38
CA ALA A 42 1.45 1.13 39.23
C ALA A 42 2.77 1.85 39.58
N GLU A 43 3.89 1.37 39.04
CA GLU A 43 5.15 2.09 39.08
C GLU A 43 5.19 3.19 38.01
N GLY A 44 4.98 4.43 38.49
CA GLY A 44 5.78 5.61 38.16
C GLY A 44 6.16 5.86 36.70
N VAL A 45 5.21 6.37 35.91
CA VAL A 45 5.56 7.12 34.68
C VAL A 45 6.23 8.43 35.09
N ALA A 46 7.56 8.46 35.09
CA ALA A 46 8.34 9.66 35.26
C ALA A 46 8.04 10.64 34.11
N ARG A 47 7.18 11.62 34.38
CA ARG A 47 6.91 12.76 33.51
C ARG A 47 8.11 13.72 33.52
N GLY A 48 9.09 13.43 32.67
CA GLY A 48 10.15 14.35 32.30
C GLY A 48 9.70 15.30 31.19
N SER A 49 9.91 16.61 31.38
CA SER A 49 9.50 17.70 30.49
C SER A 49 9.98 17.48 29.03
N ALA A 50 9.03 17.28 28.11
CA ALA A 50 9.33 16.96 26.71
C ALA A 50 9.69 18.20 25.89
N ARG A 51 10.99 18.50 25.76
CA ARG A 51 11.51 18.90 24.44
C ARG A 51 11.31 17.68 23.55
N GLY A 52 10.46 17.80 22.51
CA GLY A 52 9.91 16.68 21.75
C GLY A 52 10.94 15.59 21.46
N ARG A 53 10.75 14.40 22.06
CA ARG A 53 11.63 13.26 21.88
C ARG A 53 11.54 12.79 20.44
N ARG A 54 12.68 12.51 19.83
CA ARG A 54 12.79 11.88 18.51
C ARG A 54 11.93 10.61 18.45
N LEU A 55 11.19 10.42 17.36
CA LEU A 55 10.37 9.23 17.15
C LEU A 55 11.19 8.08 16.58
N THR A 56 12.12 8.34 15.66
CA THR A 56 12.95 7.27 15.09
C THR A 56 13.90 6.69 16.14
N ASN A 57 13.79 5.37 16.31
CA ASN A 57 14.68 4.56 17.13
C ASN A 57 15.16 3.34 16.34
N LEU A 58 16.45 3.30 16.02
CA LEU A 58 17.04 2.26 15.17
C LEU A 58 17.37 0.95 15.92
N ALA A 59 17.10 0.85 17.22
CA ALA A 59 17.56 -0.27 18.03
C ALA A 59 17.08 -1.63 17.51
N HIS A 60 15.78 -1.76 17.17
CA HIS A 60 15.26 -3.02 16.63
C HIS A 60 15.82 -3.35 15.23
N LEU A 61 15.98 -2.38 14.33
CA LEU A 61 16.61 -2.64 13.03
C LEU A 61 18.07 -3.07 13.17
N ARG A 62 18.80 -2.49 14.13
CA ARG A 62 20.18 -2.90 14.46
C ARG A 62 20.24 -4.28 15.08
N PHE A 63 19.24 -4.65 15.89
CA PHE A 63 19.09 -6.01 16.40
C PHE A 63 18.90 -7.03 15.25
N LEU A 64 18.19 -6.66 14.19
CA LEU A 64 18.02 -7.51 13.01
C LEU A 64 19.29 -7.61 12.15
N LEU A 65 20.28 -6.72 12.29
CA LEU A 65 21.51 -6.80 11.49
C LEU A 65 22.40 -7.95 11.97
N ALA A 66 22.79 -8.80 11.01
CA ALA A 66 23.79 -9.84 11.21
C ALA A 66 25.00 -9.63 10.30
N GLU A 67 26.15 -10.11 10.75
CA GLU A 67 27.36 -10.18 9.93
C GLU A 67 27.28 -11.39 9.01
N VAL A 68 27.57 -11.18 7.73
CA VAL A 68 27.48 -12.22 6.69
C VAL A 68 28.84 -12.34 5.99
N PRO A 69 29.50 -13.51 6.04
CA PRO A 69 30.73 -13.71 5.30
C PRO A 69 30.41 -13.72 3.80
N VAL A 70 31.27 -13.11 2.99
CA VAL A 70 31.12 -13.08 1.54
C VAL A 70 32.42 -13.43 0.85
N ALA A 71 32.32 -14.23 -0.22
CA ALA A 71 33.46 -14.62 -1.05
C ALA A 71 33.19 -14.19 -2.49
N ALA A 72 34.15 -13.51 -3.10
CA ALA A 72 34.04 -13.10 -4.50
C ALA A 72 33.91 -14.34 -5.40
N SER A 73 33.03 -14.24 -6.40
CA SER A 73 32.93 -15.20 -7.49
C SER A 73 33.15 -14.50 -8.84
N ALA A 74 33.09 -15.26 -9.94
CA ALA A 74 33.17 -14.67 -11.28
C ALA A 74 32.05 -13.67 -11.58
N THR A 75 30.93 -13.75 -10.87
CA THR A 75 29.72 -12.95 -11.15
C THR A 75 29.20 -12.17 -9.94
N HIS A 76 29.77 -12.32 -8.75
CA HIS A 76 29.30 -11.63 -7.54
C HIS A 76 30.48 -11.10 -6.73
N THR A 77 30.46 -9.80 -6.43
CA THR A 77 31.51 -9.12 -5.67
C THR A 77 30.99 -7.81 -5.09
N THR A 78 31.68 -7.26 -4.09
CA THR A 78 31.32 -5.99 -3.48
C THR A 78 32.52 -5.11 -3.18
N PHE A 79 32.28 -3.86 -2.79
CA PHE A 79 33.32 -2.89 -2.50
C PHE A 79 34.23 -3.39 -1.38
N GLY A 80 35.53 -3.46 -1.66
CA GLY A 80 36.57 -3.83 -0.69
C GLY A 80 36.54 -5.28 -0.23
N ILE A 81 35.91 -6.20 -0.99
CA ILE A 81 35.74 -7.61 -0.58
C ILE A 81 37.06 -8.30 -0.19
N ASP A 82 38.16 -8.00 -0.87
CA ASP A 82 39.49 -8.61 -0.61
C ASP A 82 40.09 -8.22 0.75
N THR A 83 39.66 -7.10 1.32
CA THR A 83 40.16 -6.58 2.60
C THR A 83 39.12 -6.66 3.72
N GLN A 84 37.84 -6.74 3.36
CA GLN A 84 36.70 -6.80 4.27
C GLN A 84 35.68 -7.83 3.75
N PRO A 85 35.94 -9.14 3.84
CA PRO A 85 35.06 -10.20 3.31
C PRO A 85 33.83 -10.47 4.21
N VAL A 86 33.33 -9.44 4.89
CA VAL A 86 32.15 -9.49 5.75
C VAL A 86 31.30 -8.25 5.45
N VAL A 87 29.99 -8.47 5.29
CA VAL A 87 28.97 -7.44 5.10
C VAL A 87 27.91 -7.54 6.20
N ARG A 88 26.93 -6.63 6.20
CA ARG A 88 25.80 -6.68 7.14
C ARG A 88 24.47 -6.74 6.40
N ALA A 89 23.60 -7.64 6.83
CA ALA A 89 22.25 -7.80 6.27
C ALA A 89 21.22 -7.91 7.40
N PRO A 90 20.02 -7.31 7.27
CA PRO A 90 18.95 -7.53 8.21
C PRO A 90 18.30 -8.91 7.98
N TRP A 91 18.09 -9.64 9.07
CA TRP A 91 17.21 -10.82 9.07
C TRP A 91 15.83 -10.48 8.52
N THR A 92 15.33 -11.33 7.63
CA THR A 92 14.04 -11.11 6.95
C THR A 92 12.88 -11.07 7.96
N TYR A 93 12.79 -12.08 8.83
CA TYR A 93 11.71 -12.24 9.79
C TYR A 93 12.22 -12.20 11.23
N ALA A 94 11.31 -11.86 12.15
CA ALA A 94 11.52 -12.04 13.58
C ALA A 94 10.21 -12.38 14.30
N ASP A 95 10.18 -13.56 14.89
CA ASP A 95 9.03 -14.07 15.64
C ASP A 95 9.01 -13.46 17.04
N THR A 96 7.82 -13.09 17.51
CA THR A 96 7.64 -12.72 18.92
C THR A 96 7.65 -13.95 19.83
N ASP A 97 8.29 -13.83 21.00
CA ASP A 97 8.19 -14.83 22.06
C ASP A 97 6.95 -14.66 22.96
N GLY A 98 6.13 -13.62 22.71
CA GLY A 98 4.96 -13.26 23.51
C GLY A 98 5.26 -12.55 24.84
N ALA A 99 6.53 -12.50 25.27
CA ALA A 99 7.00 -11.83 26.47
C ALA A 99 7.71 -10.48 26.19
N GLY A 100 7.68 -10.04 24.92
CA GLY A 100 8.27 -8.78 24.46
C GLY A 100 9.66 -8.94 23.81
N GLY A 101 10.16 -10.17 23.70
CA GLY A 101 11.37 -10.50 22.96
C GLY A 101 11.06 -10.94 21.52
N TYR A 102 12.13 -10.97 20.73
CA TYR A 102 12.12 -11.34 19.32
C TYR A 102 13.23 -12.34 19.00
N ARG A 103 12.93 -13.29 18.11
CA ARG A 103 13.90 -14.26 17.60
C ARG A 103 14.01 -14.11 16.08
N PRO A 104 15.18 -13.77 15.52
CA PRO A 104 15.35 -13.70 14.07
C PRO A 104 15.18 -15.08 13.41
N VAL A 105 14.56 -15.09 12.23
CA VAL A 105 14.21 -16.31 11.47
C VAL A 105 14.40 -16.05 9.98
N GLY A 106 14.89 -17.06 9.25
CA GLY A 106 14.93 -17.02 7.79
C GLY A 106 13.60 -17.42 7.15
N GLY A 107 13.50 -17.25 5.84
CA GLY A 107 12.30 -17.57 5.07
C GLY A 107 12.14 -19.06 4.76
N GLY A 108 10.92 -19.56 4.98
CA GLY A 108 10.56 -20.94 4.77
C GLY A 108 11.09 -21.88 5.87
N THR A 109 11.30 -23.15 5.51
CA THR A 109 11.73 -24.18 6.48
C THR A 109 13.25 -24.22 6.57
N ARG A 110 13.79 -24.51 7.75
CA ARG A 110 15.23 -24.72 7.93
C ARG A 110 15.60 -26.18 7.70
N ASP A 111 16.53 -26.44 6.80
CA ASP A 111 17.16 -27.74 6.61
C ASP A 111 18.14 -28.00 7.76
N ALA A 112 17.97 -29.12 8.46
CA ALA A 112 18.77 -29.44 9.63
C ALA A 112 20.20 -29.91 9.29
N ALA A 113 20.45 -30.40 8.07
CA ALA A 113 21.74 -30.90 7.65
C ALA A 113 22.66 -29.78 7.14
N THR A 114 22.12 -28.85 6.36
CA THR A 114 22.88 -27.70 5.84
C THR A 114 22.78 -26.47 6.73
N GLY A 115 21.74 -26.38 7.57
CA GLY A 115 21.40 -25.18 8.33
C GLY A 115 20.74 -24.09 7.48
N HIS A 116 20.54 -24.33 6.18
CA HIS A 116 19.99 -23.35 5.23
C HIS A 116 18.47 -23.26 5.32
N TRP A 117 17.95 -22.08 5.01
CA TRP A 117 16.53 -21.81 4.89
C TRP A 117 16.08 -22.06 3.46
N THR A 118 14.89 -22.65 3.25
CA THR A 118 14.40 -22.96 1.91
C THR A 118 14.26 -21.72 1.01
N GLN A 119 14.07 -20.53 1.60
CA GLN A 119 14.24 -19.26 0.90
C GLN A 119 15.63 -18.66 1.19
N GLY A 120 15.88 -18.24 2.42
CA GLY A 120 17.15 -17.64 2.83
C GLY A 120 17.00 -16.90 4.16
N ALA A 121 18.11 -16.53 4.80
CA ALA A 121 18.08 -15.73 6.02
C ALA A 121 17.81 -14.24 5.72
N TYR A 122 18.40 -13.76 4.63
CA TYR A 122 18.38 -12.37 4.21
C TYR A 122 17.86 -12.27 2.77
N ASN A 123 17.19 -11.16 2.45
CA ASN A 123 16.74 -10.90 1.10
C ASN A 123 17.11 -9.49 0.61
N ALA A 124 17.27 -9.36 -0.71
CA ALA A 124 17.64 -8.11 -1.37
C ALA A 124 16.62 -6.98 -1.15
N ASP A 125 15.33 -7.30 -0.97
CA ASP A 125 14.29 -6.29 -0.74
C ASP A 125 14.49 -5.55 0.59
N ASP A 126 14.74 -6.30 1.66
CA ASP A 126 14.94 -5.75 3.01
C ASP A 126 16.32 -5.12 3.15
N ILE A 127 17.36 -5.73 2.57
CA ILE A 127 18.69 -5.11 2.52
C ILE A 127 18.62 -3.75 1.83
N ALA A 128 17.96 -3.66 0.67
CA ALA A 128 17.83 -2.41 -0.07
C ALA A 128 17.11 -1.34 0.74
N ARG A 129 15.96 -1.67 1.34
CA ARG A 129 15.15 -0.69 2.10
C ARG A 129 15.78 -0.33 3.45
N ALA A 130 16.49 -1.25 4.11
CA ALA A 130 17.27 -0.96 5.32
C ALA A 130 18.41 0.04 5.05
N ALA A 131 19.10 -0.11 3.91
CA ALA A 131 20.10 0.88 3.50
C ALA A 131 19.48 2.29 3.40
N ILE A 132 18.26 2.42 2.88
CA ILE A 132 17.54 3.71 2.83
C ILE A 132 17.28 4.28 4.23
N VAL A 133 16.87 3.45 5.20
CA VAL A 133 16.66 3.90 6.59
C VAL A 133 17.95 4.49 7.17
N PHE A 134 19.06 3.75 7.09
CA PHE A 134 20.34 4.20 7.62
C PHE A 134 20.89 5.43 6.89
N LEU A 135 20.76 5.48 5.56
CA LEU A 135 21.13 6.66 4.77
C LEU A 135 20.34 7.89 5.22
N ARG A 136 19.02 7.77 5.34
CA ARG A 136 18.14 8.89 5.71
C ARG A 136 18.35 9.31 7.17
N ASP A 137 18.57 8.38 8.09
CA ASP A 137 18.96 8.68 9.47
C ASP A 137 20.27 9.47 9.48
N TRP A 138 21.33 8.93 8.88
CA TRP A 138 22.63 9.60 8.80
C TRP A 138 22.53 11.01 8.21
N LYS A 139 21.76 11.18 7.12
CA LYS A 139 21.54 12.49 6.51
C LYS A 139 20.80 13.47 7.42
N ALA A 140 19.89 12.99 8.26
CA ALA A 140 19.13 13.80 9.19
C ALA A 140 19.91 14.15 10.48
N THR A 141 20.73 13.22 10.98
CA THR A 141 21.35 13.32 12.31
C THR A 141 22.86 13.60 12.26
N GLY A 142 23.53 13.24 11.16
CA GLY A 142 24.98 13.20 11.08
C GLY A 142 25.61 11.98 11.77
N ASP A 143 24.81 10.99 12.22
CA ASP A 143 25.30 9.83 12.95
C ASP A 143 26.28 8.99 12.13
N ALA A 144 27.50 8.84 12.64
CA ALA A 144 28.56 8.10 11.96
C ALA A 144 28.26 6.60 11.94
N GLN A 145 27.61 6.06 12.98
CA GLN A 145 27.21 4.65 13.00
C GLN A 145 26.20 4.35 11.90
N SER A 146 25.14 5.16 11.74
CA SER A 146 24.21 5.02 10.62
C SER A 146 24.87 5.16 9.25
N ARG A 147 25.88 6.03 9.09
CA ARG A 147 26.66 6.10 7.84
C ARG A 147 27.37 4.77 7.55
N ASP A 148 28.04 4.21 8.55
CA ASP A 148 28.86 3.00 8.39
C ASP A 148 27.95 1.78 8.17
N GLU A 149 26.82 1.71 8.88
CA GLU A 149 25.76 0.72 8.65
C GLU A 149 25.16 0.83 7.24
N ALA A 150 24.85 2.04 6.77
CA ALA A 150 24.39 2.24 5.39
C ALA A 150 25.42 1.74 4.36
N ARG A 151 26.71 2.01 4.60
CA ARG A 151 27.79 1.53 3.73
C ARG A 151 27.85 0.00 3.70
N ASP A 152 27.81 -0.66 4.86
CA ASP A 152 27.91 -2.13 4.93
C ASP A 152 26.68 -2.85 4.38
N VAL A 153 25.48 -2.30 4.59
CA VAL A 153 24.24 -2.84 4.01
C VAL A 153 24.21 -2.64 2.48
N LEU A 154 24.69 -1.50 1.96
CA LEU A 154 24.86 -1.30 0.52
C LEU A 154 25.91 -2.24 -0.09
N ARG A 155 26.98 -2.56 0.66
CA ARG A 155 27.96 -3.59 0.26
C ARG A 155 27.29 -4.96 0.20
N SER A 156 26.43 -5.29 1.16
CA SER A 156 25.62 -6.52 1.11
C SER A 156 24.78 -6.54 -0.16
N LEU A 157 23.98 -5.51 -0.42
CA LEU A 157 23.13 -5.45 -1.61
C LEU A 157 23.90 -5.62 -2.91
N ALA A 158 25.06 -4.94 -3.03
CA ALA A 158 25.91 -5.05 -4.20
C ALA A 158 26.51 -6.45 -4.38
N PHE A 159 26.68 -7.22 -3.31
CA PHE A 159 27.10 -8.62 -3.39
C PHE A 159 26.01 -9.51 -4.00
N LEU A 160 24.73 -9.24 -3.73
CA LEU A 160 23.60 -9.98 -4.34
C LEU A 160 23.35 -9.60 -5.81
N GLN A 161 23.97 -8.53 -6.33
CA GLN A 161 23.86 -8.17 -7.74
C GLN A 161 24.79 -9.04 -8.60
N THR A 162 24.21 -9.68 -9.62
CA THR A 162 24.97 -10.37 -10.66
C THR A 162 25.72 -9.35 -11.52
N THR A 163 27.05 -9.41 -11.59
CA THR A 163 27.89 -8.39 -12.23
C THR A 163 28.37 -8.77 -13.63
N GLY A 164 28.16 -10.01 -14.06
CA GLY A 164 28.65 -10.53 -15.34
C GLY A 164 27.73 -11.61 -15.93
N GLY A 165 27.96 -11.98 -17.18
CA GLY A 165 27.14 -12.96 -17.89
C GLY A 165 25.78 -12.42 -18.34
N ALA A 166 24.87 -13.31 -18.75
CA ALA A 166 23.57 -12.95 -19.33
C ALA A 166 22.64 -12.20 -18.36
N ASN A 167 22.84 -12.42 -17.05
CA ASN A 167 22.04 -11.82 -15.98
C ASN A 167 22.66 -10.53 -15.40
N ALA A 168 23.75 -10.02 -15.97
CA ALA A 168 24.46 -8.85 -15.43
C ALA A 168 23.53 -7.66 -15.15
N GLY A 169 23.57 -7.12 -13.94
CA GLY A 169 22.74 -6.03 -13.45
C GLY A 169 21.46 -6.45 -12.72
N ARG A 170 21.04 -7.72 -12.86
CA ARG A 170 19.95 -8.31 -12.07
C ARG A 170 20.48 -8.81 -10.72
N VAL A 171 19.58 -9.23 -9.86
CA VAL A 171 19.87 -9.41 -8.43
C VAL A 171 19.30 -10.75 -7.99
N VAL A 172 20.11 -11.53 -7.28
CA VAL A 172 19.63 -12.73 -6.57
C VAL A 172 18.85 -12.28 -5.35
N LEU A 173 17.65 -12.83 -5.15
CA LEU A 173 16.76 -12.38 -4.07
C LEU A 173 17.27 -12.81 -2.70
N TRP A 174 17.70 -14.06 -2.53
CA TRP A 174 17.93 -14.64 -1.21
C TRP A 174 19.40 -15.01 -0.94
N GLN A 175 19.79 -14.88 0.33
CA GLN A 175 21.11 -15.26 0.83
C GLN A 175 20.98 -16.00 2.17
N GLN A 176 21.81 -17.02 2.37
CA GLN A 176 21.93 -17.80 3.60
C GLN A 176 22.84 -17.12 4.63
N GLU A 177 22.81 -17.61 5.86
CA GLU A 177 23.64 -17.09 6.98
C GLU A 177 25.15 -17.17 6.69
N ASP A 178 25.58 -18.20 5.96
CA ASP A 178 26.98 -18.44 5.57
C ASP A 178 27.40 -17.68 4.29
N GLY A 179 26.52 -16.82 3.77
CA GLY A 179 26.77 -16.03 2.56
C GLY A 179 26.40 -16.72 1.25
N THR A 180 26.01 -18.00 1.29
CA THR A 180 25.58 -18.74 0.09
C THR A 180 24.35 -18.08 -0.54
N LEU A 181 24.40 -17.81 -1.84
CA LEU A 181 23.28 -17.26 -2.59
C LEU A 181 22.25 -18.35 -2.89
N ASN A 182 20.96 -18.04 -2.73
CA ASN A 182 19.86 -18.92 -3.11
C ASN A 182 19.05 -18.30 -4.27
N PRO A 183 19.41 -18.60 -5.53
CA PRO A 183 18.74 -18.01 -6.67
C PRO A 183 17.32 -18.54 -6.88
N SER A 184 16.99 -19.73 -6.37
CA SER A 184 15.72 -20.42 -6.58
C SER A 184 15.14 -20.88 -5.25
N ALA A 185 14.42 -19.97 -4.59
CA ALA A 185 13.80 -20.21 -3.30
C ALA A 185 12.64 -21.23 -3.38
N ILE A 186 12.31 -21.84 -2.24
CA ILE A 186 11.12 -22.67 -2.06
C ILE A 186 10.25 -22.06 -0.94
N PRO A 187 8.98 -21.70 -1.22
CA PRO A 187 8.30 -21.80 -2.52
C PRO A 187 8.91 -20.90 -3.60
N VAL A 188 8.73 -21.27 -4.86
CA VAL A 188 9.28 -20.53 -6.01
C VAL A 188 8.67 -19.12 -6.07
N GLU A 189 9.56 -18.15 -6.13
CA GLU A 189 9.25 -16.75 -6.38
C GLU A 189 9.71 -16.38 -7.79
N LEU A 190 8.87 -15.63 -8.52
CA LEU A 190 9.16 -15.27 -9.90
C LEU A 190 9.74 -13.85 -10.00
N PRO A 191 10.72 -13.63 -10.89
CA PRO A 191 11.34 -14.61 -11.80
C PRO A 191 12.17 -15.69 -11.08
N ASP A 192 12.31 -16.87 -11.69
CA ASP A 192 13.10 -17.99 -11.17
C ASP A 192 14.03 -18.55 -12.26
N PRO A 193 15.37 -18.58 -12.06
CA PRO A 193 16.14 -17.96 -10.98
C PRO A 193 15.80 -16.48 -10.74
N SER A 194 15.95 -16.00 -9.51
CA SER A 194 15.60 -14.62 -9.11
C SER A 194 16.34 -13.52 -9.88
N ASP A 195 17.50 -13.83 -10.45
CA ASP A 195 18.25 -12.91 -11.30
C ASP A 195 18.03 -13.14 -12.81
N SER A 196 17.00 -13.91 -13.21
CA SER A 196 16.77 -14.23 -14.62
C SER A 196 15.99 -13.17 -15.41
N ALA A 197 15.22 -12.31 -14.74
CA ALA A 197 14.49 -11.20 -15.35
C ALA A 197 14.38 -9.98 -14.41
N GLU A 198 13.80 -8.89 -14.91
CA GLU A 198 13.46 -7.73 -14.09
C GLU A 198 12.44 -8.07 -12.99
N SER A 199 12.59 -7.43 -11.83
CA SER A 199 11.88 -7.78 -10.59
C SER A 199 11.74 -6.60 -9.64
N TYR A 200 11.03 -6.80 -8.52
CA TYR A 200 10.90 -5.80 -7.44
C TYR A 200 12.24 -5.59 -6.74
N TRP A 201 12.98 -6.66 -6.44
CA TRP A 201 14.29 -6.55 -5.82
C TRP A 201 15.32 -5.85 -6.72
N LEU A 202 15.20 -5.96 -8.05
CA LEU A 202 15.98 -5.12 -8.97
C LEU A 202 15.58 -3.64 -8.85
N ALA A 203 14.29 -3.32 -8.81
CA ALA A 203 13.82 -1.94 -8.66
C ALA A 203 14.25 -1.31 -7.31
N ARG A 204 14.18 -2.06 -6.22
CA ARG A 204 14.65 -1.62 -4.89
C ARG A 204 16.17 -1.48 -4.84
N SER A 205 16.91 -2.29 -5.62
CA SER A 205 18.34 -2.09 -5.81
C SER A 205 18.66 -0.77 -6.53
N VAL A 206 17.88 -0.40 -7.56
CA VAL A 206 17.95 0.94 -8.17
C VAL A 206 17.69 2.03 -7.13
N TRP A 207 16.69 1.83 -6.26
CA TRP A 207 16.40 2.77 -5.17
C TRP A 207 17.62 2.99 -4.26
N ALA A 208 18.15 1.91 -3.69
CA ALA A 208 19.26 1.92 -2.75
C ALA A 208 20.56 2.47 -3.36
N PHE A 209 20.93 2.02 -4.56
CA PHE A 209 22.14 2.51 -5.23
C PHE A 209 22.02 3.98 -5.64
N GLY A 210 20.84 4.42 -6.09
CA GLY A 210 20.58 5.82 -6.46
C GLY A 210 20.64 6.78 -5.27
N GLU A 211 19.97 6.46 -4.16
CA GLU A 211 20.06 7.25 -2.93
C GLU A 211 21.47 7.18 -2.31
N GLY A 212 22.10 6.00 -2.31
CA GLY A 212 23.46 5.79 -1.81
C GLY A 212 24.51 6.61 -2.58
N TYR A 213 24.48 6.57 -3.91
CA TYR A 213 25.35 7.40 -4.76
C TYR A 213 25.22 8.88 -4.39
N ALA A 214 23.99 9.39 -4.35
CA ALA A 214 23.73 10.79 -4.06
C ALA A 214 24.22 11.21 -2.66
N ALA A 215 24.08 10.32 -1.66
CA ALA A 215 24.50 10.55 -0.29
C ALA A 215 26.03 10.54 -0.12
N PHE A 216 26.72 9.56 -0.70
CA PHE A 216 28.17 9.38 -0.50
C PHE A 216 29.05 10.25 -1.40
N ARG A 217 28.55 10.82 -2.51
CA ARG A 217 29.36 11.54 -3.53
C ARG A 217 30.31 12.62 -3.01
N ARG A 218 30.03 13.22 -1.84
CA ARG A 218 30.88 14.24 -1.22
C ARG A 218 31.73 13.72 -0.06
N THR A 219 31.34 12.61 0.55
CA THR A 219 31.95 12.09 1.78
C THR A 219 32.91 10.93 1.50
N ASP A 220 32.57 10.07 0.53
CA ASP A 220 33.40 8.97 0.05
C ASP A 220 33.21 8.82 -1.46
N ARG A 221 34.14 9.42 -2.23
CA ARG A 221 34.04 9.45 -3.69
C ARG A 221 34.27 8.08 -4.33
N ALA A 222 35.12 7.24 -3.73
CA ALA A 222 35.42 5.93 -4.28
C ALA A 222 34.20 5.01 -4.12
N PHE A 223 33.60 4.99 -2.92
CA PHE A 223 32.38 4.23 -2.71
C PHE A 223 31.21 4.75 -3.53
N ALA A 224 31.05 6.08 -3.65
CA ALA A 224 30.01 6.65 -4.51
C ALA A 224 30.17 6.26 -5.99
N ALA A 225 31.40 6.25 -6.51
CA ALA A 225 31.67 5.81 -7.89
C ALA A 225 31.27 4.34 -8.09
N PHE A 226 31.60 3.47 -7.13
CA PHE A 226 31.16 2.08 -7.12
C PHE A 226 29.63 1.95 -7.14
N LEU A 227 28.91 2.70 -6.30
CA LEU A 227 27.44 2.65 -6.28
C LEU A 227 26.83 3.14 -7.60
N LEU A 228 27.42 4.15 -8.24
CA LEU A 228 26.98 4.61 -9.55
C LEU A 228 27.16 3.54 -10.63
N GLU A 229 28.27 2.80 -10.59
CA GLU A 229 28.51 1.65 -11.47
C GLU A 229 27.45 0.55 -11.26
N ARG A 230 27.15 0.22 -9.99
CA ARG A 230 26.10 -0.75 -9.64
C ARG A 230 24.71 -0.32 -10.11
N LEU A 231 24.38 0.97 -9.96
CA LEU A 231 23.16 1.56 -10.51
C LEU A 231 23.12 1.45 -12.04
N HIS A 232 24.24 1.73 -12.72
CA HIS A 232 24.30 1.64 -14.18
C HIS A 232 24.15 0.20 -14.68
N LEU A 233 24.67 -0.80 -13.96
CA LEU A 233 24.40 -2.21 -14.25
C LEU A 233 22.90 -2.52 -14.15
N CYS A 234 22.20 -2.05 -13.11
CA CYS A 234 20.73 -2.19 -13.05
C CYS A 234 20.05 -1.55 -14.27
N LEU A 235 20.48 -0.35 -14.65
CA LEU A 235 19.93 0.35 -15.82
C LEU A 235 20.29 -0.33 -17.15
N ASP A 236 21.38 -1.10 -17.23
CA ASP A 236 21.70 -1.93 -18.39
C ASP A 236 20.76 -3.13 -18.47
N ALA A 237 20.47 -3.78 -17.34
CA ALA A 237 19.48 -4.86 -17.26
C ALA A 237 18.10 -4.38 -17.68
N LEU A 238 17.62 -3.29 -17.08
CA LEU A 238 16.35 -2.66 -17.43
C LEU A 238 16.36 -2.15 -18.90
N GLY A 239 17.52 -1.72 -19.41
CA GLY A 239 17.76 -1.36 -20.80
C GLY A 239 17.51 -2.49 -21.80
N ARG A 240 17.68 -3.75 -21.38
CA ARG A 240 17.35 -4.95 -22.16
C ARG A 240 15.90 -5.41 -21.98
N GLU A 241 15.20 -4.82 -21.02
CA GLU A 241 13.85 -5.22 -20.61
C GLU A 241 12.90 -4.03 -20.68
N SER A 242 12.31 -3.57 -19.57
CA SER A 242 11.29 -2.53 -19.58
C SER A 242 11.69 -1.26 -20.32
N LEU A 243 12.90 -0.71 -20.14
CA LEU A 243 13.32 0.51 -20.83
C LEU A 243 13.40 0.35 -22.36
N SER A 244 13.65 -0.86 -22.87
CA SER A 244 13.66 -1.10 -24.32
C SER A 244 12.27 -0.93 -24.95
N ARG A 245 11.22 -1.04 -24.14
CA ARG A 245 9.81 -0.95 -24.56
C ARG A 245 9.23 0.45 -24.38
N ALA A 246 10.06 1.46 -24.06
CA ALA A 246 9.65 2.83 -23.82
C ALA A 246 8.66 3.34 -24.89
N GLY A 247 7.51 3.86 -24.44
CA GLY A 247 6.47 4.39 -25.32
C GLY A 247 5.57 3.34 -25.99
N GLN A 248 5.75 2.03 -25.75
CA GLN A 248 4.86 0.99 -26.26
C GLN A 248 3.57 0.89 -25.44
N TRP A 249 2.43 0.97 -26.10
CA TRP A 249 1.12 0.93 -25.46
C TRP A 249 0.33 -0.30 -25.90
N VAL A 250 -0.39 -0.90 -24.96
CA VAL A 250 -1.29 -2.04 -25.22
C VAL A 250 -2.70 -1.69 -24.80
N ARG A 251 -3.68 -2.01 -25.65
CA ARG A 251 -5.10 -1.89 -25.29
C ARG A 251 -5.50 -3.14 -24.51
N SER A 252 -5.93 -2.94 -23.26
CA SER A 252 -6.24 -3.98 -22.28
C SER A 252 -7.57 -3.65 -21.65
N ASP A 253 -8.59 -4.50 -21.84
CA ASP A 253 -9.96 -4.29 -21.36
C ASP A 253 -10.53 -2.90 -21.69
N GLY A 254 -10.20 -2.42 -22.89
CA GLY A 254 -10.65 -1.14 -23.41
C GLY A 254 -9.85 0.08 -22.94
N ARG A 255 -8.90 -0.10 -22.02
CA ARG A 255 -7.97 0.94 -21.55
C ARG A 255 -6.62 0.83 -22.25
N LYS A 256 -5.97 1.97 -22.49
CA LYS A 256 -4.60 2.03 -23.03
C LYS A 256 -3.61 2.00 -21.86
N LEU A 257 -2.80 0.94 -21.76
CA LEU A 257 -1.84 0.70 -20.67
C LEU A 257 -0.39 0.73 -21.16
N PRO A 258 0.56 1.22 -20.35
CA PRO A 258 1.99 1.24 -20.68
C PRO A 258 2.62 -0.16 -20.58
N ALA A 259 3.35 -0.59 -21.61
CA ALA A 259 4.00 -1.91 -21.65
C ALA A 259 5.49 -1.90 -21.23
N TRP A 260 5.96 -0.79 -20.65
CA TRP A 260 7.37 -0.57 -20.29
C TRP A 260 7.58 -0.35 -18.79
N LEU A 261 6.66 -0.83 -17.96
CA LEU A 261 6.83 -0.84 -16.51
C LEU A 261 7.68 -2.05 -16.09
N ILE A 262 8.53 -1.86 -15.07
CA ILE A 262 9.33 -2.93 -14.47
C ILE A 262 8.38 -4.00 -13.94
N ALA A 263 8.57 -5.25 -14.38
CA ALA A 263 7.70 -6.38 -14.04
C ALA A 263 6.20 -6.12 -14.31
N GLY A 264 5.88 -5.25 -15.28
CA GLY A 264 4.48 -4.88 -15.61
C GLY A 264 3.80 -3.97 -14.57
N GLY A 265 4.56 -3.43 -13.62
CA GLY A 265 4.03 -2.79 -12.42
C GLY A 265 4.48 -1.35 -12.21
N ALA A 266 3.55 -0.43 -11.95
CA ALA A 266 3.85 0.91 -11.46
C ALA A 266 4.38 0.89 -10.01
N ASP A 267 4.06 -0.15 -9.26
CA ASP A 267 4.57 -0.44 -7.92
C ASP A 267 6.10 -0.59 -7.90
N ALA A 268 6.68 -1.58 -8.58
CA ALA A 268 8.12 -1.75 -8.70
C ALA A 268 8.76 -0.54 -9.39
N THR A 269 8.15 -0.05 -10.47
CA THR A 269 8.69 1.09 -11.22
C THR A 269 8.80 2.36 -10.36
N ALA A 270 7.82 2.63 -9.49
CA ALA A 270 7.85 3.77 -8.59
C ALA A 270 8.98 3.68 -7.56
N GLU A 271 9.25 2.49 -7.00
CA GLU A 271 10.39 2.31 -6.10
C GLU A 271 11.72 2.62 -6.81
N ALA A 272 11.91 2.15 -8.05
CA ALA A 272 13.08 2.52 -8.84
C ALA A 272 13.18 4.05 -9.04
N MET A 273 12.06 4.71 -9.36
CA MET A 273 12.02 6.17 -9.50
C MET A 273 12.49 6.92 -8.25
N LEU A 274 12.25 6.39 -7.04
CA LEU A 274 12.71 7.00 -5.79
C LEU A 274 14.24 7.08 -5.68
N GLY A 275 14.99 6.14 -6.27
CA GLY A 275 16.46 6.22 -6.39
C GLY A 275 16.96 6.98 -7.60
N LEU A 276 16.24 6.90 -8.72
CA LEU A 276 16.62 7.62 -9.94
C LEU A 276 16.52 9.14 -9.76
N ALA A 277 15.54 9.64 -9.00
CA ALA A 277 15.38 11.06 -8.70
C ALA A 277 16.62 11.69 -8.02
N PRO A 278 17.11 11.21 -6.87
CA PRO A 278 18.31 11.74 -6.23
C PRO A 278 19.57 11.56 -7.07
N ALA A 279 19.72 10.46 -7.82
CA ALA A 279 20.85 10.29 -8.75
C ALA A 279 20.81 11.32 -9.90
N ALA A 280 19.63 11.59 -10.46
CA ALA A 280 19.41 12.60 -11.49
C ALA A 280 19.62 14.05 -10.99
N GLU A 281 19.28 14.32 -9.73
CA GLU A 281 19.57 15.58 -9.05
C GLU A 281 21.08 15.71 -8.74
N ALA A 282 21.74 14.59 -8.45
CA ALA A 282 23.18 14.54 -8.25
C ALA A 282 24.00 14.73 -9.54
N GLY A 283 23.36 14.71 -10.71
CA GLY A 283 23.95 15.01 -12.02
C GLY A 283 24.01 13.83 -12.98
N ASP A 284 23.54 12.64 -12.60
CA ASP A 284 23.58 11.47 -13.48
C ASP A 284 22.52 11.55 -14.59
N SER A 285 23.00 11.74 -15.83
CA SER A 285 22.12 11.89 -16.99
C SER A 285 21.38 10.60 -17.36
N ARG A 286 21.97 9.43 -17.06
CA ARG A 286 21.36 8.13 -17.36
C ARG A 286 20.14 7.88 -16.47
N SER A 287 20.28 8.14 -15.17
CA SER A 287 19.19 8.10 -14.20
C SER A 287 18.10 9.12 -14.56
N ARG A 288 18.46 10.34 -14.99
CA ARG A 288 17.48 11.33 -15.43
C ARG A 288 16.63 10.85 -16.61
N ARG A 289 17.24 10.21 -17.61
CA ARG A 289 16.50 9.65 -18.77
C ARG A 289 15.58 8.52 -18.36
N ALA A 290 16.07 7.57 -17.55
CA ALA A 290 15.25 6.47 -17.03
C ALA A 290 14.08 6.99 -16.18
N LEU A 291 14.32 7.98 -15.32
CA LEU A 291 13.29 8.64 -14.51
C LEU A 291 12.20 9.28 -15.38
N GLN A 292 12.59 9.93 -16.48
CA GLN A 292 11.63 10.52 -17.41
C GLN A 292 10.73 9.44 -18.03
N THR A 293 11.33 8.40 -18.59
CA THR A 293 10.62 7.28 -19.25
C THR A 293 9.66 6.57 -18.30
N TYR A 294 10.14 6.23 -17.09
CA TYR A 294 9.33 5.51 -16.12
C TYR A 294 8.23 6.38 -15.51
N GLY A 295 8.51 7.66 -15.26
CA GLY A 295 7.48 8.59 -14.76
C GLY A 295 6.32 8.76 -15.73
N GLU A 296 6.56 8.71 -17.05
CA GLU A 296 5.48 8.71 -18.05
C GLU A 296 4.59 7.46 -17.96
N GLY A 297 5.20 6.30 -17.73
CA GLY A 297 4.46 5.04 -17.54
C GLY A 297 3.66 5.04 -16.24
N VAL A 298 4.30 5.38 -15.11
CA VAL A 298 3.64 5.39 -13.79
C VAL A 298 2.51 6.42 -13.74
N ALA A 299 2.69 7.61 -14.33
CA ALA A 299 1.63 8.62 -14.39
C ALA A 299 0.42 8.16 -15.22
N ALA A 300 0.63 7.34 -16.26
CA ALA A 300 -0.46 6.78 -17.06
C ALA A 300 -1.34 5.77 -16.30
N MET A 301 -0.85 5.25 -15.18
CA MET A 301 -1.60 4.37 -14.28
C MET A 301 -2.52 5.13 -13.32
N ALA A 302 -2.41 6.45 -13.22
CA ALA A 302 -3.32 7.29 -12.45
C ALA A 302 -4.77 7.15 -12.95
N SER A 303 -5.71 7.02 -12.01
CA SER A 303 -7.14 7.01 -12.32
C SER A 303 -7.73 8.42 -12.34
N ASP A 304 -8.81 8.61 -13.10
CA ASP A 304 -9.58 9.86 -13.08
C ASP A 304 -10.58 9.82 -11.91
N PRO A 305 -10.40 10.66 -10.86
CA PRO A 305 -11.32 10.66 -9.72
C PRO A 305 -12.75 11.09 -10.09
N ALA A 306 -12.98 11.70 -11.26
CA ALA A 306 -14.32 12.03 -11.74
C ALA A 306 -15.08 10.81 -12.27
N LYS A 307 -14.40 9.67 -12.48
CA LYS A 307 -15.00 8.41 -12.94
C LYS A 307 -15.42 7.48 -11.80
N GLY A 308 -15.21 7.88 -10.55
CA GLY A 308 -15.51 7.06 -9.37
C GLY A 308 -14.28 6.27 -8.93
N TRP A 309 -14.48 5.00 -8.59
CA TRP A 309 -13.41 4.08 -8.15
C TRP A 309 -12.24 4.02 -9.16
N PRO A 310 -10.97 3.98 -8.73
CA PRO A 310 -10.45 4.01 -7.35
C PRO A 310 -10.14 5.43 -6.86
N PHE A 311 -11.01 6.41 -7.18
CA PHE A 311 -11.04 7.74 -6.57
C PHE A 311 -9.78 8.59 -6.75
N GLY A 312 -9.05 8.40 -7.86
CA GLY A 312 -7.82 9.13 -8.14
C GLY A 312 -6.54 8.42 -7.72
N ALA A 313 -6.63 7.18 -7.23
CA ALA A 313 -5.47 6.35 -6.95
C ALA A 313 -4.61 6.13 -8.21
N VAL A 314 -3.30 5.95 -8.00
CA VAL A 314 -2.42 5.36 -9.02
C VAL A 314 -2.53 3.84 -8.93
N LEU A 315 -2.95 3.19 -10.02
CA LEU A 315 -3.07 1.74 -10.04
C LEU A 315 -1.67 1.09 -9.97
N PRO A 316 -1.46 0.07 -9.11
CA PRO A 316 -0.13 -0.50 -8.89
C PRO A 316 0.45 -1.24 -10.08
N TRP A 317 -0.38 -1.79 -10.96
CA TRP A 317 0.09 -2.70 -12.02
C TRP A 317 -0.88 -2.80 -13.19
N THR A 318 -0.39 -3.28 -14.33
CA THR A 318 -1.21 -3.46 -15.55
C THR A 318 -2.01 -4.75 -15.57
N GLY A 319 -1.73 -5.68 -14.65
CA GLY A 319 -2.35 -7.00 -14.58
C GLY A 319 -3.84 -6.98 -14.20
N SER A 320 -4.30 -5.92 -13.53
CA SER A 320 -5.70 -5.73 -13.22
C SER A 320 -6.08 -4.24 -13.16
N LEU A 321 -7.31 -3.93 -13.61
CA LEU A 321 -7.88 -2.60 -13.54
C LEU A 321 -8.73 -2.37 -12.29
N GLY A 322 -9.29 -3.41 -11.69
CA GLY A 322 -10.16 -3.42 -10.50
C GLY A 322 -9.44 -3.79 -9.21
N PHE A 323 -8.10 -3.86 -9.26
CA PHE A 323 -7.27 -4.13 -8.09
C PHE A 323 -6.28 -2.99 -7.81
N TRP A 324 -6.44 -2.38 -6.65
CA TRP A 324 -5.41 -1.56 -6.02
C TRP A 324 -4.83 -2.29 -4.81
N HIS A 325 -3.52 -2.20 -4.59
CA HIS A 325 -2.84 -2.81 -3.46
C HIS A 325 -1.72 -1.93 -2.92
N ALA A 326 -1.42 -2.09 -1.63
CA ALA A 326 -0.59 -1.16 -0.90
C ALA A 326 0.92 -1.32 -1.17
N TRP A 327 1.38 -2.42 -1.76
CA TRP A 327 2.74 -2.51 -2.32
C TRP A 327 3.00 -1.48 -3.43
N GLY A 328 1.96 -0.97 -4.11
CA GLY A 328 2.07 0.14 -5.06
C GLY A 328 2.01 1.53 -4.43
N ALA A 329 1.94 1.63 -3.09
CA ALA A 329 1.68 2.90 -2.41
C ALA A 329 2.82 3.91 -2.50
N ALA A 330 4.00 3.53 -3.02
CA ALA A 330 5.11 4.42 -3.32
C ALA A 330 4.90 5.29 -4.57
N ALA A 331 3.97 4.93 -5.47
CA ALA A 331 3.78 5.64 -6.74
C ALA A 331 3.43 7.14 -6.58
N PRO A 332 2.54 7.56 -5.67
CA PRO A 332 2.29 8.98 -5.41
C PRO A 332 3.54 9.72 -4.89
N GLU A 333 4.34 9.09 -4.02
CA GLU A 333 5.61 9.67 -3.52
C GLU A 333 6.58 9.92 -4.68
N ALA A 334 6.78 8.90 -5.52
CA ALA A 334 7.66 8.95 -6.67
C ALA A 334 7.20 10.00 -7.70
N LEU A 335 5.91 10.07 -8.01
CA LEU A 335 5.34 11.04 -8.95
C LEU A 335 5.44 12.47 -8.44
N ALA A 336 5.19 12.72 -7.15
CA ALA A 336 5.35 14.05 -6.57
C ALA A 336 6.81 14.51 -6.63
N ARG A 337 7.75 13.66 -6.20
CA ARG A 337 9.18 13.96 -6.18
C ARG A 337 9.75 14.16 -7.59
N ALA A 338 9.54 13.19 -8.48
CA ALA A 338 10.03 13.25 -9.85
C ALA A 338 9.31 14.35 -10.65
N GLY A 339 8.02 14.54 -10.42
CA GLY A 339 7.22 15.59 -11.05
C GLY A 339 7.70 16.99 -10.67
N GLY A 340 8.03 17.22 -9.40
CA GLY A 340 8.68 18.45 -8.95
C GLY A 340 10.04 18.67 -9.62
N LEU A 341 10.91 17.65 -9.59
CA LEU A 341 12.26 17.71 -10.17
C LEU A 341 12.27 17.96 -11.69
N LEU A 342 11.37 17.30 -12.43
CA LEU A 342 11.26 17.39 -13.89
C LEU A 342 10.22 18.40 -14.37
N ARG A 343 9.57 19.12 -13.44
CA ARG A 343 8.49 20.11 -13.71
C ARG A 343 7.31 19.53 -14.50
N ARG A 344 6.90 18.30 -14.18
CA ARG A 344 5.77 17.57 -14.81
C ARG A 344 4.49 17.74 -14.00
N ARG A 345 3.65 18.69 -14.41
CA ARG A 345 2.38 19.03 -13.72
C ARG A 345 1.37 17.89 -13.73
N ASP A 346 1.35 17.10 -14.79
CA ASP A 346 0.50 15.92 -14.91
C ASP A 346 0.84 14.88 -13.83
N TRP A 347 2.12 14.71 -13.49
CA TRP A 347 2.56 13.77 -12.46
C TRP A 347 2.25 14.28 -11.06
N THR A 348 2.53 15.56 -10.78
CA THR A 348 2.20 16.15 -9.48
C THR A 348 0.69 16.15 -9.25
N SER A 349 -0.12 16.34 -10.30
CA SER A 349 -1.58 16.27 -10.21
C SER A 349 -2.08 14.86 -9.86
N ALA A 350 -1.45 13.80 -10.42
CA ALA A 350 -1.76 12.43 -10.06
C ALA A 350 -1.43 12.12 -8.59
N ALA A 351 -0.27 12.55 -8.11
CA ALA A 351 0.11 12.39 -6.70
C ALA A 351 -0.84 13.14 -5.75
N ILE A 352 -1.24 14.36 -6.11
CA ILE A 352 -2.22 15.16 -5.36
C ILE A 352 -3.61 14.49 -5.35
N ALA A 353 -4.04 13.92 -6.48
CA ALA A 353 -5.33 13.22 -6.54
C ALA A 353 -5.35 11.98 -5.62
N ASP A 354 -4.28 11.18 -5.61
CA ASP A 354 -4.16 10.03 -4.71
C ASP A 354 -4.17 10.48 -3.23
N ALA A 355 -3.37 11.48 -2.87
CA ALA A 355 -3.26 11.98 -1.51
C ALA A 355 -4.54 12.68 -1.02
N GLY A 356 -5.18 13.50 -1.86
CA GLY A 356 -6.30 14.34 -1.46
C GLY A 356 -7.68 13.75 -1.68
N ARG A 357 -7.80 12.66 -2.45
CA ARG A 357 -9.09 12.00 -2.73
C ARG A 357 -9.11 10.54 -2.35
N PHE A 358 -8.12 9.76 -2.75
CA PHE A 358 -8.10 8.33 -2.45
C PHE A 358 -7.70 8.04 -1.00
N THR A 359 -6.65 8.69 -0.48
CA THR A 359 -6.22 8.51 0.93
C THR A 359 -7.35 8.79 1.94
N PRO A 360 -8.17 9.85 1.81
CA PRO A 360 -9.33 10.01 2.69
C PRO A 360 -10.35 8.86 2.64
N GLN A 361 -10.56 8.22 1.48
CA GLN A 361 -11.40 7.02 1.38
C GLN A 361 -10.76 5.85 2.13
N VAL A 362 -9.45 5.67 2.00
CA VAL A 362 -8.69 4.64 2.75
C VAL A 362 -8.84 4.84 4.25
N LEU A 363 -8.63 6.06 4.75
CA LEU A 363 -8.76 6.36 6.18
C LEU A 363 -10.19 6.14 6.70
N ALA A 364 -11.20 6.49 5.89
CA ALA A 364 -12.60 6.29 6.24
C ALA A 364 -13.11 4.83 6.08
N SER A 365 -12.27 3.92 5.58
CA SER A 365 -12.54 2.47 5.51
C SER A 365 -11.95 1.68 6.69
N GLY A 366 -11.48 2.36 7.74
CA GLY A 366 -10.89 1.74 8.92
C GLY A 366 -9.37 1.63 8.89
N GLY A 367 -8.71 2.10 7.83
CA GLY A 367 -7.26 2.12 7.71
C GLY A 367 -6.73 1.68 6.35
N PRO A 368 -5.39 1.57 6.22
CA PRO A 368 -4.71 1.19 4.98
C PRO A 368 -4.76 -0.32 4.74
N HIS A 369 -5.95 -0.84 4.43
CA HIS A 369 -6.13 -2.22 3.95
C HIS A 369 -5.21 -2.51 2.76
N ASN A 370 -4.51 -3.64 2.80
CA ASN A 370 -3.47 -3.95 1.82
C ASN A 370 -4.03 -4.16 0.41
N ALA A 371 -5.30 -4.57 0.29
CA ALA A 371 -5.99 -4.75 -0.98
C ALA A 371 -7.29 -3.94 -1.06
N TRP A 372 -7.56 -3.42 -2.24
CA TRP A 372 -8.86 -2.91 -2.68
C TRP A 372 -9.17 -3.65 -3.98
N ALA A 373 -9.88 -4.78 -3.86
CA ALA A 373 -10.03 -5.74 -4.94
C ALA A 373 -11.51 -6.07 -5.25
N PRO A 374 -12.37 -5.12 -5.64
CA PRO A 374 -12.20 -3.66 -5.64
C PRO A 374 -12.62 -3.02 -4.29
N ILE A 375 -13.21 -3.80 -3.39
CA ILE A 375 -13.57 -3.38 -2.03
C ILE A 375 -12.38 -3.61 -1.07
N PRO A 376 -12.30 -2.88 0.06
CA PRO A 376 -11.23 -3.08 1.02
C PRO A 376 -11.16 -4.53 1.52
N ALA A 377 -9.98 -5.13 1.45
CA ALA A 377 -9.69 -6.51 1.79
C ALA A 377 -8.23 -6.65 2.27
N GLU A 378 -7.91 -7.86 2.78
CA GLU A 378 -6.60 -8.21 3.34
C GLU A 378 -6.21 -7.41 4.60
N ALA A 379 -5.16 -7.88 5.28
CA ALA A 379 -4.61 -7.22 6.46
C ALA A 379 -4.11 -5.79 6.14
N GLN A 380 -4.01 -4.95 7.15
CA GLN A 380 -3.33 -3.66 7.09
C GLN A 380 -1.87 -3.88 7.49
N ILE A 381 -0.92 -3.42 6.67
CA ILE A 381 0.52 -3.62 6.92
C ILE A 381 1.28 -2.30 6.97
N ALA A 382 2.41 -2.28 7.69
CA ALA A 382 3.25 -1.09 7.83
C ALA A 382 3.74 -0.53 6.47
N TYR A 383 3.99 -1.40 5.49
CA TYR A 383 4.33 -0.99 4.12
C TYR A 383 3.26 -0.06 3.53
N GLY A 384 2.01 -0.49 3.57
CA GLY A 384 0.88 0.25 3.03
C GLY A 384 0.61 1.55 3.78
N ALA A 385 0.68 1.51 5.12
CA ALA A 385 0.55 2.68 5.97
C ALA A 385 1.64 3.73 5.66
N HIS A 386 2.91 3.31 5.57
CA HIS A 386 4.03 4.17 5.19
C HIS A 386 3.78 4.86 3.83
N GLY A 387 3.36 4.12 2.80
CA GLY A 387 3.14 4.69 1.47
C GLY A 387 2.05 5.79 1.45
N ARG A 388 0.99 5.66 2.25
CA ARG A 388 -0.02 6.72 2.40
C ARG A 388 0.57 7.97 3.06
N VAL A 389 1.42 7.81 4.07
CA VAL A 389 2.11 8.93 4.73
C VAL A 389 3.08 9.60 3.75
N ALA A 390 4.00 8.83 3.18
CA ALA A 390 5.04 9.36 2.29
C ALA A 390 4.45 10.04 1.05
N GLY A 391 3.44 9.44 0.42
CA GLY A 391 2.71 10.04 -0.68
C GLY A 391 2.07 11.38 -0.32
N ALA A 392 1.39 11.47 0.82
CA ALA A 392 0.76 12.71 1.27
C ALA A 392 1.78 13.80 1.67
N VAL A 393 2.91 13.43 2.30
CA VAL A 393 4.00 14.36 2.61
C VAL A 393 4.61 14.94 1.33
N GLN A 394 4.93 14.10 0.34
CA GLN A 394 5.51 14.60 -0.90
C GLN A 394 4.51 15.39 -1.76
N ALA A 395 3.25 14.94 -1.81
CA ALA A 395 2.20 15.68 -2.51
C ALA A 395 1.99 17.08 -1.91
N ALA A 396 2.15 17.25 -0.60
CA ALA A 396 2.07 18.57 0.04
C ALA A 396 3.15 19.55 -0.42
N ALA A 397 4.34 19.08 -0.84
CA ALA A 397 5.40 19.94 -1.36
C ALA A 397 5.05 20.59 -2.72
N VAL A 398 4.06 20.04 -3.42
CA VAL A 398 3.58 20.52 -4.73
C VAL A 398 2.07 20.86 -4.72
N GLY A 399 1.43 20.75 -3.56
CA GLY A 399 0.00 20.98 -3.32
C GLY A 399 -0.21 21.95 -2.15
N GLY A 400 -1.28 21.77 -1.37
CA GLY A 400 -1.61 22.60 -0.21
C GLY A 400 -1.43 21.90 1.15
N ASP A 401 -1.36 22.71 2.21
CA ASP A 401 -1.07 22.28 3.58
C ASP A 401 -2.07 21.25 4.15
N GLY A 402 -3.29 21.19 3.63
CA GLY A 402 -4.28 20.19 4.02
C GLY A 402 -3.79 18.75 3.82
N LEU A 403 -2.95 18.50 2.79
CA LEU A 403 -2.38 17.17 2.54
C LEU A 403 -1.44 16.73 3.66
N ARG A 404 -0.81 17.69 4.34
CA ARG A 404 0.03 17.39 5.51
C ARG A 404 -0.79 16.94 6.72
N VAL A 405 -2.00 17.49 6.86
CA VAL A 405 -2.93 17.04 7.90
C VAL A 405 -3.37 15.60 7.62
N LEU A 406 -3.66 15.26 6.35
CA LEU A 406 -3.94 13.88 5.94
C LEU A 406 -2.77 12.94 6.22
N ALA A 407 -1.53 13.36 5.95
CA ALA A 407 -0.34 12.59 6.28
C ALA A 407 -0.26 12.27 7.78
N GLY A 408 -0.60 13.24 8.65
CA GLY A 408 -0.61 13.05 10.10
C GLY A 408 -1.70 12.07 10.56
N LEU A 409 -2.89 12.14 9.96
CA LEU A 409 -3.97 11.19 10.23
C LEU A 409 -3.63 9.77 9.75
N ALA A 410 -3.00 9.64 8.58
CA ALA A 410 -2.52 8.36 8.06
C ALA A 410 -1.42 7.76 8.95
N ALA A 411 -0.48 8.58 9.43
CA ALA A 411 0.56 8.15 10.35
C ALA A 411 0.00 7.74 11.74
N GLY A 412 -1.21 8.19 12.09
CA GLY A 412 -1.92 7.75 13.29
C GLY A 412 -2.11 6.23 13.37
N TRP A 413 -2.08 5.51 12.25
CA TRP A 413 -2.17 4.05 12.22
C TRP A 413 -1.12 3.38 13.12
N PHE A 414 0.12 3.89 13.09
CA PHE A 414 1.23 3.42 13.92
C PHE A 414 1.00 3.61 15.43
N PHE A 415 0.16 4.59 15.80
CA PHE A 415 -0.15 4.96 17.18
C PHE A 415 -1.53 4.48 17.64
N GLY A 416 -2.17 3.57 16.89
CA GLY A 416 -3.43 2.92 17.28
C GLY A 416 -4.65 3.33 16.49
N ALA A 417 -4.53 4.19 15.46
CA ALA A 417 -5.62 4.51 14.54
C ALA A 417 -5.87 3.39 13.51
N ASN A 418 -6.09 2.17 14.00
CA ASN A 418 -6.34 0.98 13.23
C ASN A 418 -7.54 0.22 13.82
N THR A 419 -8.01 -0.81 13.12
CA THR A 419 -9.19 -1.58 13.52
C THR A 419 -9.02 -2.32 14.85
N ALA A 420 -7.78 -2.57 15.29
CA ALA A 420 -7.49 -3.16 16.58
C ALA A 420 -7.45 -2.15 17.73
N GLY A 421 -7.34 -0.84 17.45
CA GLY A 421 -7.16 0.20 18.47
C GLY A 421 -5.84 0.07 19.24
N ILE A 422 -4.85 -0.62 18.69
CA ILE A 422 -3.58 -0.95 19.36
C ILE A 422 -2.42 -0.27 18.61
N PRO A 423 -1.53 0.48 19.29
CA PRO A 423 -0.30 0.96 18.68
C PRO A 423 0.53 -0.20 18.13
N VAL A 424 0.95 -0.06 16.87
CA VAL A 424 1.78 -1.05 16.16
C VAL A 424 3.24 -0.59 16.03
N TYR A 425 3.57 0.60 16.53
CA TYR A 425 4.93 1.10 16.65
C TYR A 425 5.26 1.45 18.09
N ASP A 426 6.43 1.01 18.57
CA ASP A 426 6.97 1.41 19.87
C ASP A 426 8.17 2.37 19.69
N PRO A 427 8.03 3.66 20.06
CA PRO A 427 9.11 4.64 19.94
C PRO A 427 10.27 4.40 20.92
N THR A 428 10.12 3.54 21.94
CA THR A 428 11.18 3.22 22.91
C THR A 428 12.14 2.14 22.42
N THR A 429 11.71 1.27 21.52
CA THR A 429 12.50 0.14 21.00
C THR A 429 12.71 0.19 19.49
N GLY A 430 11.83 0.87 18.75
CA GLY A 430 11.79 0.84 17.29
C GLY A 430 11.05 -0.37 16.71
N VAL A 431 10.52 -1.24 17.57
CA VAL A 431 9.70 -2.40 17.16
C VAL A 431 8.48 -1.90 16.40
N THR A 432 8.20 -2.56 15.28
CA THR A 432 6.99 -2.32 14.47
C THR A 432 6.33 -3.64 14.16
N PHE A 433 5.07 -3.81 14.58
CA PHE A 433 4.30 -5.02 14.32
C PHE A 433 3.98 -5.16 12.83
N ASP A 434 3.95 -6.41 12.35
CA ASP A 434 3.77 -6.75 10.93
C ASP A 434 2.45 -6.22 10.35
N GLY A 435 1.36 -6.29 11.13
CA GLY A 435 0.09 -5.76 10.66
C GLY A 435 -1.10 -6.03 11.55
N VAL A 436 -2.26 -5.59 11.06
CA VAL A 436 -3.58 -5.78 11.66
C VAL A 436 -4.46 -6.53 10.69
N GLU A 437 -4.90 -7.72 11.07
CA GLU A 437 -5.75 -8.59 10.27
C GLU A 437 -7.15 -8.00 10.05
N THR A 438 -7.88 -8.52 9.07
CA THR A 438 -9.25 -8.07 8.75
C THR A 438 -10.24 -8.28 9.90
N ASP A 439 -9.97 -9.25 10.78
CA ASP A 439 -10.76 -9.53 11.98
C ASP A 439 -10.35 -8.67 13.21
N GLY A 440 -9.35 -7.80 13.05
CA GLY A 440 -8.85 -6.92 14.11
C GLY A 440 -7.75 -7.53 14.98
N ARG A 441 -7.29 -8.76 14.71
CA ARG A 441 -6.12 -9.34 15.39
C ARG A 441 -4.84 -8.63 14.96
N VAL A 442 -3.93 -8.40 15.90
CA VAL A 442 -2.60 -7.83 15.62
C VAL A 442 -1.58 -8.95 15.44
N ASN A 443 -0.88 -8.97 14.30
CA ASN A 443 0.32 -9.80 14.13
C ASN A 443 1.51 -9.07 14.77
N ARG A 444 1.98 -9.60 15.91
CA ARG A 444 3.03 -8.98 16.75
C ARG A 444 4.46 -9.34 16.35
N ASN A 445 4.64 -10.16 15.32
CA ASN A 445 5.95 -10.34 14.69
C ASN A 445 6.48 -8.99 14.18
N SER A 446 7.79 -8.87 14.08
CA SER A 446 8.45 -7.60 13.76
C SER A 446 9.71 -7.85 12.93
N GLY A 447 9.50 -8.37 11.73
CA GLY A 447 10.57 -8.61 10.75
C GLY A 447 11.15 -7.31 10.16
N ALA A 448 12.05 -7.45 9.19
CA ALA A 448 12.71 -6.31 8.58
C ALA A 448 11.70 -5.39 7.86
N GLU A 449 10.78 -5.93 7.05
CA GLU A 449 9.83 -5.11 6.29
C GLU A 449 9.02 -4.15 7.18
N SER A 450 8.36 -4.67 8.21
CA SER A 450 7.52 -3.87 9.09
C SER A 450 8.33 -2.84 9.85
N THR A 451 9.47 -3.25 10.40
CA THR A 451 10.43 -2.38 11.09
C THR A 451 10.93 -1.25 10.19
N ILE A 452 11.34 -1.56 8.97
CA ILE A 452 11.85 -0.59 8.00
C ILE A 452 10.77 0.44 7.66
N HIS A 453 9.55 0.01 7.34
CA HIS A 453 8.48 0.92 6.97
C HIS A 453 7.94 1.75 8.16
N GLY A 454 7.98 1.20 9.37
CA GLY A 454 7.80 1.98 10.59
C GLY A 454 8.85 3.08 10.73
N LEU A 455 10.14 2.74 10.57
CA LEU A 455 11.24 3.69 10.71
C LEU A 455 11.29 4.75 9.60
N LEU A 456 10.97 4.38 8.34
CA LEU A 456 10.82 5.36 7.26
C LEU A 456 9.72 6.37 7.57
N THR A 457 8.60 5.91 8.15
CA THR A 457 7.54 6.80 8.63
C THR A 457 8.04 7.71 9.75
N MET A 458 8.71 7.16 10.77
CA MET A 458 9.22 7.98 11.88
C MET A 458 10.26 9.00 11.44
N LEU A 459 11.11 8.68 10.46
CA LEU A 459 12.06 9.62 9.86
C LEU A 459 11.32 10.78 9.17
N LEU A 460 10.22 10.49 8.45
CA LEU A 460 9.37 11.52 7.88
C LEU A 460 8.73 12.40 8.96
N LEU A 461 8.24 11.81 10.07
CA LEU A 461 7.64 12.55 11.16
C LEU A 461 8.66 13.43 11.89
N ASP A 462 9.86 12.92 12.18
CA ASP A 462 10.95 13.69 12.81
C ASP A 462 11.34 14.91 11.97
N ALA A 463 11.32 14.79 10.64
CA ALA A 463 11.55 15.89 9.72
C ALA A 463 10.37 16.88 9.61
N ASN A 464 9.17 16.50 10.08
CA ASN A 464 7.92 17.24 9.88
C ASN A 464 7.12 17.33 11.19
N ARG A 465 7.56 18.22 12.09
CA ARG A 465 7.04 18.33 13.48
C ARG A 465 5.53 18.48 13.60
N ASP A 466 4.90 19.21 12.71
CA ASP A 466 3.45 19.43 12.71
C ASP A 466 2.66 18.17 12.31
N ILE A 467 3.21 17.35 11.40
CA ILE A 467 2.68 16.01 11.09
C ILE A 467 2.86 15.09 12.29
N ALA A 468 4.05 15.08 12.89
CA ALA A 468 4.36 14.27 14.06
C ALA A 468 3.42 14.60 15.23
N GLN A 469 3.12 15.88 15.46
CA GLN A 469 2.18 16.31 16.49
C GLN A 469 0.75 15.80 16.25
N ILE A 470 0.30 15.72 15.00
CA ILE A 470 -1.00 15.12 14.67
C ILE A 470 -0.95 13.61 14.98
N ALA A 471 0.02 12.91 14.39
CA ALA A 471 0.13 11.45 14.49
C ALA A 471 0.25 10.97 15.94
N SER A 472 1.20 11.54 16.70
CA SER A 472 1.44 11.18 18.11
C SER A 472 0.35 11.66 19.08
N SER A 473 -0.54 12.56 18.65
CA SER A 473 -1.71 12.91 19.45
C SER A 473 -2.80 11.85 19.39
N ILE A 474 -2.83 11.00 18.36
CA ILE A 474 -3.88 10.00 18.17
C ILE A 474 -3.64 8.81 19.08
N THR A 475 -4.70 8.35 19.73
CA THR A 475 -4.68 7.19 20.65
C THR A 475 -5.63 6.07 20.21
N GLY A 476 -6.35 6.25 19.10
CA GLY A 476 -7.30 5.26 18.60
C GLY A 476 -8.18 5.75 17.46
N LEU A 477 -8.75 4.81 16.72
CA LEU A 477 -9.84 5.05 15.76
C LEU A 477 -11.18 4.73 16.45
N SER A 478 -11.99 5.76 16.75
CA SER A 478 -13.24 5.60 17.51
C SER A 478 -14.40 5.13 16.63
N SER A 479 -14.49 5.64 15.41
CA SER A 479 -15.50 5.22 14.43
C SER A 479 -15.10 5.68 13.03
N PHE A 480 -15.67 5.04 12.02
CA PHE A 480 -15.53 5.45 10.62
C PHE A 480 -16.80 5.14 9.84
N THR A 481 -16.97 5.80 8.69
CA THR A 481 -18.07 5.56 7.77
C THR A 481 -17.53 5.70 6.34
N GLY A 482 -17.27 4.56 5.70
CA GLY A 482 -16.67 4.46 4.37
C GLY A 482 -17.59 3.74 3.37
N LEU A 483 -16.99 3.03 2.41
CA LEU A 483 -17.74 2.23 1.44
C LEU A 483 -18.56 1.15 2.14
N ARG A 484 -19.77 0.92 1.61
CA ARG A 484 -20.63 -0.21 1.99
C ARG A 484 -20.94 -1.04 0.76
N VAL A 485 -21.10 -2.33 0.97
CA VAL A 485 -21.34 -3.31 -0.09
C VAL A 485 -22.64 -4.04 0.22
N LEU A 486 -23.53 -4.09 -0.76
CA LEU A 486 -24.72 -4.93 -0.74
C LEU A 486 -24.52 -6.03 -1.76
N GLU A 487 -24.32 -7.26 -1.28
CA GLU A 487 -24.05 -8.42 -2.11
C GLU A 487 -25.26 -8.78 -2.96
N ALA A 488 -25.03 -9.11 -4.23
CA ALA A 488 -26.11 -9.43 -5.15
C ALA A 488 -26.87 -10.69 -4.73
N GLU A 489 -26.20 -11.70 -4.18
CA GLU A 489 -26.84 -12.93 -3.71
C GLU A 489 -27.71 -12.74 -2.47
N SER A 490 -27.57 -11.59 -1.77
CA SER A 490 -28.41 -11.21 -0.63
C SER A 490 -29.56 -10.28 -1.03
N ALA A 491 -29.64 -9.88 -2.31
CA ALA A 491 -30.71 -9.04 -2.84
C ALA A 491 -32.02 -9.82 -3.00
N ARG A 492 -33.13 -9.10 -3.21
CA ARG A 492 -34.35 -9.74 -3.73
C ARG A 492 -34.16 -10.05 -5.20
N LEU A 493 -34.35 -11.31 -5.57
CA LEU A 493 -34.08 -11.80 -6.91
C LEU A 493 -35.38 -12.13 -7.66
N SER A 494 -35.40 -11.87 -8.96
CA SER A 494 -36.46 -12.39 -9.84
C SER A 494 -36.34 -13.93 -10.00
N PRO A 495 -37.42 -14.64 -10.39
CA PRO A 495 -37.42 -16.11 -10.44
C PRO A 495 -36.36 -16.76 -11.34
N GLY A 496 -35.88 -16.06 -12.38
CA GLY A 496 -34.86 -16.57 -13.30
C GLY A 496 -33.43 -16.13 -12.98
N ALA A 497 -33.20 -15.42 -11.88
CA ALA A 497 -31.86 -15.07 -11.41
C ALA A 497 -31.17 -16.29 -10.76
N VAL A 498 -29.87 -16.46 -11.02
CA VAL A 498 -29.09 -17.61 -10.54
C VAL A 498 -27.88 -17.13 -9.75
N VAL A 499 -27.72 -17.59 -8.51
CA VAL A 499 -26.51 -17.37 -7.72
C VAL A 499 -25.45 -18.38 -8.14
N GLU A 500 -24.27 -17.92 -8.53
CA GLU A 500 -23.15 -18.75 -8.95
C GLU A 500 -21.94 -18.56 -8.03
N THR A 501 -21.22 -19.65 -7.75
CA THR A 501 -19.97 -19.66 -6.99
C THR A 501 -18.86 -20.17 -7.91
N PRO A 502 -17.86 -19.34 -8.29
CA PRO A 502 -16.78 -19.80 -9.15
C PRO A 502 -15.94 -20.89 -8.48
N ALA A 503 -15.65 -21.97 -9.21
CA ALA A 503 -14.83 -23.07 -8.70
C ALA A 503 -13.39 -22.65 -8.32
N GLY A 504 -12.89 -21.55 -8.87
CA GLY A 504 -11.54 -21.02 -8.61
C GLY A 504 -11.41 -20.15 -7.35
N GLY A 505 -12.49 -19.94 -6.60
CA GLY A 505 -12.56 -19.02 -5.47
C GLY A 505 -13.03 -17.61 -5.86
N ALA A 506 -12.98 -16.68 -4.90
CA ALA A 506 -13.42 -15.30 -5.09
C ALA A 506 -12.54 -14.52 -6.08
N TRP A 507 -11.23 -14.81 -6.11
CA TRP A 507 -10.30 -14.16 -7.02
C TRP A 507 -10.49 -14.67 -8.46
N ILE A 508 -10.92 -13.76 -9.34
CA ILE A 508 -11.19 -14.06 -10.76
C ILE A 508 -10.06 -13.62 -11.70
N GLY A 509 -8.89 -13.27 -11.17
CA GLY A 509 -7.74 -12.75 -11.94
C GLY A 509 -7.74 -11.24 -12.14
N GLU A 510 -8.90 -10.59 -11.98
CA GLU A 510 -9.01 -9.13 -11.99
C GLU A 510 -9.23 -8.59 -10.58
N GLY A 511 -10.18 -9.12 -9.84
CA GLY A 511 -10.49 -8.73 -8.47
C GLY A 511 -11.12 -9.89 -7.71
N ASN A 512 -11.51 -9.64 -6.45
CA ASN A 512 -12.33 -10.56 -5.67
C ASN A 512 -13.81 -10.25 -5.89
N LEU A 513 -14.57 -11.29 -6.23
CA LEU A 513 -16.02 -11.23 -6.10
C LEU A 513 -16.39 -11.06 -4.64
N SER A 514 -17.28 -10.11 -4.39
CA SER A 514 -17.76 -9.86 -3.03
C SER A 514 -18.64 -11.03 -2.57
N GLY A 515 -18.50 -11.44 -1.31
CA GLY A 515 -19.07 -12.69 -0.81
C GLY A 515 -18.56 -13.99 -1.49
N GLY A 516 -17.63 -13.89 -2.45
CA GLY A 516 -17.13 -15.01 -3.26
C GLY A 516 -18.12 -15.54 -4.29
N LYS A 517 -19.17 -14.80 -4.60
CA LYS A 517 -20.29 -15.22 -5.47
C LYS A 517 -20.71 -14.09 -6.40
N TYR A 518 -21.51 -14.42 -7.39
CA TYR A 518 -22.21 -13.41 -8.19
C TYR A 518 -23.60 -13.92 -8.58
N VAL A 519 -24.49 -13.02 -8.97
CA VAL A 519 -25.80 -13.34 -9.52
C VAL A 519 -25.79 -13.16 -11.02
N ARG A 520 -26.08 -14.24 -11.74
CA ARG A 520 -26.33 -14.21 -13.18
C ARG A 520 -27.79 -13.80 -13.45
N LEU A 521 -27.95 -12.71 -14.19
CA LEU A 521 -29.24 -12.16 -14.60
C LEU A 521 -29.38 -12.29 -16.13
N ALA A 522 -30.22 -13.23 -16.57
CA ALA A 522 -30.64 -13.32 -17.96
C ALA A 522 -31.46 -12.10 -18.38
N LYS A 523 -31.63 -11.89 -19.68
CA LYS A 523 -32.34 -10.73 -20.22
C LYS A 523 -33.77 -10.64 -19.66
N GLY A 524 -34.08 -9.54 -18.98
CA GLY A 524 -35.37 -9.29 -18.33
C GLY A 524 -35.40 -9.63 -16.84
N GLU A 525 -34.44 -10.44 -16.35
CA GLU A 525 -34.28 -10.75 -14.93
C GLU A 525 -33.64 -9.58 -14.18
N TRP A 526 -33.88 -9.52 -12.87
CA TRP A 526 -33.48 -8.39 -12.04
C TRP A 526 -33.09 -8.81 -10.61
N ALA A 527 -32.30 -7.95 -9.97
CA ALA A 527 -32.00 -7.96 -8.55
C ALA A 527 -32.39 -6.61 -7.92
N GLU A 528 -32.95 -6.63 -6.72
CA GLU A 528 -33.36 -5.45 -5.96
C GLU A 528 -32.67 -5.36 -4.60
N PHE A 529 -32.04 -4.22 -4.37
CA PHE A 529 -31.37 -3.88 -3.13
C PHE A 529 -32.21 -2.88 -2.34
N ASP A 530 -32.42 -3.14 -1.06
CA ASP A 530 -32.96 -2.12 -0.15
C ASP A 530 -31.82 -1.21 0.30
N VAL A 531 -31.94 0.06 -0.05
CA VAL A 531 -31.00 1.11 0.34
C VAL A 531 -31.69 1.97 1.39
N THR A 532 -31.13 1.97 2.59
CA THR A 532 -31.72 2.64 3.77
C THR A 532 -31.00 3.94 4.10
N GLU A 533 -29.84 4.15 3.49
CA GLU A 533 -28.94 5.26 3.71
C GLU A 533 -29.43 6.52 3.01
N ALA A 534 -29.46 7.63 3.76
CA ALA A 534 -29.80 8.93 3.23
C ALA A 534 -28.62 9.52 2.46
N GLY A 535 -28.76 9.65 1.13
CA GLY A 535 -27.72 10.18 0.28
C GLY A 535 -26.53 9.23 0.09
N GLY A 536 -25.91 9.28 -1.07
CA GLY A 536 -24.79 8.41 -1.42
C GLY A 536 -24.50 8.46 -2.91
N ILE A 537 -23.33 7.95 -3.27
CA ILE A 537 -22.85 7.80 -4.64
C ILE A 537 -22.82 6.30 -4.91
N LEU A 538 -23.64 5.86 -5.85
CA LEU A 538 -23.78 4.44 -6.17
C LEU A 538 -22.77 4.01 -7.23
N HIS A 539 -22.19 2.83 -7.03
CA HIS A 539 -21.39 2.12 -8.02
C HIS A 539 -21.95 0.71 -8.22
N GLY A 540 -22.30 0.37 -9.45
CA GLY A 540 -22.68 -0.99 -9.81
C GLY A 540 -21.43 -1.83 -10.02
N LEU A 541 -21.33 -2.95 -9.31
CA LEU A 541 -20.23 -3.89 -9.47
C LEU A 541 -20.70 -5.08 -10.31
N VAL A 542 -20.28 -5.09 -11.56
CA VAL A 542 -20.64 -6.09 -12.56
C VAL A 542 -19.34 -6.71 -13.04
N TRP A 543 -19.24 -8.04 -13.01
CA TRP A 543 -18.15 -8.76 -13.64
C TRP A 543 -18.36 -8.74 -15.16
N ARG A 544 -17.73 -7.76 -15.80
CA ARG A 544 -17.89 -7.49 -17.22
C ARG A 544 -17.18 -8.56 -18.04
N GLN A 545 -17.87 -9.05 -19.06
CA GLN A 545 -17.35 -10.05 -20.00
C GLN A 545 -16.52 -9.39 -21.12
N ALA A 546 -15.55 -10.12 -21.68
CA ALA A 546 -14.79 -9.66 -22.85
C ALA A 546 -15.70 -9.42 -24.07
N ALA A 547 -16.54 -10.40 -24.39
CA ALA A 547 -17.57 -10.30 -25.40
C ALA A 547 -18.72 -9.36 -24.97
N GLY A 548 -19.49 -8.86 -25.95
CA GLY A 548 -20.68 -8.06 -25.67
C GLY A 548 -21.74 -8.89 -24.92
N ALA A 549 -22.17 -8.40 -23.75
CA ALA A 549 -23.14 -9.08 -22.88
C ALA A 549 -24.38 -8.22 -22.57
N GLY A 550 -24.61 -7.17 -23.35
CA GLY A 550 -25.68 -6.19 -23.11
C GLY A 550 -25.36 -5.21 -21.98
N ASP A 551 -26.42 -4.68 -21.37
CA ASP A 551 -26.35 -3.65 -20.33
C ASP A 551 -27.06 -4.10 -19.05
N ALA A 552 -26.58 -3.60 -17.92
CA ALA A 552 -27.33 -3.54 -16.68
C ALA A 552 -28.05 -2.19 -16.58
N VAL A 553 -29.37 -2.20 -16.46
CA VAL A 553 -30.18 -1.00 -16.22
C VAL A 553 -30.38 -0.85 -14.72
N TRP A 554 -29.95 0.28 -14.18
CA TRP A 554 -30.09 0.59 -12.78
C TRP A 554 -31.20 1.61 -12.58
N GLU A 555 -32.19 1.27 -11.77
CA GLU A 555 -33.33 2.13 -11.45
C GLU A 555 -33.37 2.38 -9.95
N VAL A 556 -33.39 3.65 -9.55
CA VAL A 556 -33.61 4.03 -8.15
C VAL A 556 -35.08 4.35 -7.97
N LEU A 557 -35.74 3.61 -7.09
CA LEU A 557 -37.17 3.61 -6.89
C LEU A 557 -37.52 4.16 -5.50
N ARG A 558 -38.54 5.01 -5.44
CA ARG A 558 -39.24 5.38 -4.21
C ARG A 558 -40.67 4.86 -4.30
N GLY A 559 -40.93 3.74 -3.62
CA GLY A 559 -42.15 2.97 -3.84
C GLY A 559 -42.21 2.51 -5.30
N ARG A 560 -43.28 2.87 -6.01
CA ARG A 560 -43.46 2.53 -7.44
C ARG A 560 -42.89 3.57 -8.41
N ARG A 561 -42.38 4.70 -7.91
CA ARG A 561 -41.90 5.81 -8.74
C ARG A 561 -40.39 5.69 -8.96
N THR A 562 -39.96 5.68 -10.21
CA THR A 562 -38.55 5.86 -10.58
C THR A 562 -38.11 7.28 -10.29
N VAL A 563 -37.09 7.43 -9.44
CA VAL A 563 -36.43 8.71 -9.13
C VAL A 563 -35.50 9.09 -10.27
N TRP A 564 -34.65 8.14 -10.69
CA TRP A 564 -33.79 8.23 -11.85
C TRP A 564 -33.37 6.83 -12.29
N SER A 565 -32.84 6.73 -13.52
CA SER A 565 -32.27 5.49 -14.04
C SER A 565 -31.01 5.76 -14.86
N THR A 566 -30.15 4.75 -14.94
CA THR A 566 -28.91 4.77 -15.72
C THR A 566 -28.64 3.38 -16.32
N LYS A 567 -27.58 3.28 -17.13
CA LYS A 567 -27.12 2.00 -17.68
C LYS A 567 -25.61 1.87 -17.53
N THR A 568 -25.17 0.65 -17.25
CA THR A 568 -23.76 0.28 -17.24
C THR A 568 -23.53 -0.92 -18.16
N ALA A 569 -22.35 -1.01 -18.76
CA ALA A 569 -22.03 -2.12 -19.65
C ALA A 569 -21.87 -3.42 -18.84
N ALA A 570 -22.42 -4.52 -19.36
CA ALA A 570 -22.25 -5.87 -18.79
C ALA A 570 -21.13 -6.67 -19.47
N GLY A 571 -20.61 -6.17 -20.58
CA GLY A 571 -19.50 -6.79 -21.30
C GLY A 571 -18.82 -5.82 -22.26
N GLY A 572 -18.18 -6.37 -23.28
CA GLY A 572 -17.46 -5.60 -24.30
C GLY A 572 -16.21 -4.91 -23.75
N THR A 573 -15.47 -5.55 -22.84
CA THR A 573 -14.13 -5.04 -22.45
C THR A 573 -13.15 -5.17 -23.61
N GLY A 574 -13.36 -6.13 -24.51
CA GLY A 574 -12.44 -6.44 -25.61
C GLY A 574 -11.33 -7.36 -25.15
N ASP A 575 -10.19 -7.34 -25.86
CA ASP A 575 -9.05 -8.18 -25.51
C ASP A 575 -8.42 -7.76 -24.17
N ARG A 576 -8.08 -8.76 -23.34
CA ARG A 576 -7.42 -8.55 -22.04
C ARG A 576 -6.08 -7.83 -22.17
N GLY A 577 -5.37 -7.98 -23.28
CA GLY A 577 -4.09 -7.29 -23.49
C GLY A 577 -3.06 -7.68 -22.42
N LEU A 578 -2.73 -6.74 -21.53
CA LEU A 578 -1.80 -6.93 -20.41
C LEU A 578 -2.45 -7.42 -19.10
N THR A 579 -3.78 -7.46 -19.01
CA THR A 579 -4.45 -7.95 -17.80
C THR A 579 -4.37 -9.48 -17.73
N GLU A 580 -4.43 -10.02 -16.51
CA GLU A 580 -4.24 -11.46 -16.29
C GLU A 580 -5.47 -12.29 -16.69
N ALA A 581 -6.67 -11.69 -16.70
CA ALA A 581 -7.93 -12.37 -16.98
C ALA A 581 -8.78 -11.61 -18.01
N ASP A 582 -9.62 -12.36 -18.74
CA ASP A 582 -10.61 -11.77 -19.64
C ASP A 582 -11.73 -11.10 -18.84
N GLY A 583 -12.07 -9.87 -19.23
CA GLY A 583 -13.12 -9.11 -18.58
C GLY A 583 -12.61 -8.17 -17.49
N ALA A 584 -13.53 -7.53 -16.77
CA ALA A 584 -13.17 -6.54 -15.76
C ALA A 584 -14.13 -6.55 -14.56
N LEU A 585 -13.62 -6.25 -13.38
CA LEU A 585 -14.39 -6.11 -12.13
C LEU A 585 -14.09 -4.74 -11.50
N VAL A 586 -14.43 -3.70 -12.26
CA VAL A 586 -14.26 -2.29 -11.84
C VAL A 586 -15.63 -1.73 -11.44
N PRO A 587 -15.79 -1.16 -10.22
CA PRO A 587 -17.03 -0.49 -9.84
C PRO A 587 -17.41 0.64 -10.81
N GLN A 588 -18.60 0.54 -11.40
CA GLN A 588 -19.09 1.50 -12.40
C GLN A 588 -19.96 2.56 -11.73
N LEU A 589 -19.51 3.82 -11.75
CA LEU A 589 -20.29 4.95 -11.22
C LEU A 589 -21.66 5.06 -11.89
N LEU A 590 -22.74 4.93 -11.11
CA LEU A 590 -24.11 4.99 -11.63
C LEU A 590 -24.60 6.44 -11.82
N GLY A 591 -24.00 7.39 -11.10
CA GLY A 591 -24.44 8.78 -11.07
C GLY A 591 -25.76 8.95 -10.30
N GLY A 592 -26.48 10.04 -10.58
CA GLY A 592 -27.75 10.37 -9.95
C GLY A 592 -27.62 10.79 -8.47
N ASP A 593 -28.48 11.70 -8.03
CA ASP A 593 -28.56 12.04 -6.61
C ASP A 593 -29.42 11.02 -5.88
N LEU A 594 -28.87 10.33 -4.89
CA LEU A 594 -29.67 9.58 -3.94
C LEU A 594 -30.42 10.55 -3.02
N PRO A 595 -31.77 10.53 -3.02
CA PRO A 595 -32.54 11.32 -2.09
C PRO A 595 -32.51 10.71 -0.68
N GLU A 596 -32.97 11.45 0.33
CA GLU A 596 -33.06 10.93 1.71
C GLU A 596 -34.22 9.92 1.87
N GLY A 597 -34.04 8.96 2.78
CA GLY A 597 -35.05 7.95 3.14
C GLY A 597 -34.88 6.63 2.39
N PRO A 598 -35.73 5.62 2.69
CA PRO A 598 -35.61 4.28 2.13
C PRO A 598 -35.91 4.27 0.62
N LEU A 599 -35.07 3.56 -0.11
CA LEU A 599 -35.09 3.41 -1.56
C LEU A 599 -34.90 1.95 -1.94
N VAL A 600 -35.37 1.59 -3.13
CA VAL A 600 -35.02 0.32 -3.77
C VAL A 600 -34.16 0.63 -4.98
N VAL A 601 -33.01 -0.02 -5.10
CA VAL A 601 -32.19 0.03 -6.30
C VAL A 601 -32.40 -1.28 -7.04
N ARG A 602 -32.97 -1.22 -8.24
CA ARG A 602 -33.17 -2.38 -9.11
C ARG A 602 -32.11 -2.40 -10.21
N CYS A 603 -31.42 -3.52 -10.35
CA CYS A 603 -30.59 -3.84 -11.50
C CYS A 603 -31.34 -4.81 -12.41
N THR A 604 -31.75 -4.37 -13.60
CA THR A 604 -32.42 -5.21 -14.61
C THR A 604 -31.47 -5.50 -15.77
N SER A 605 -31.32 -6.76 -16.13
CA SER A 605 -30.46 -7.18 -17.24
C SER A 605 -31.14 -6.96 -18.61
N ARG A 606 -30.40 -6.38 -19.56
CA ARG A 606 -30.75 -6.35 -21.00
C ARG A 606 -29.97 -7.38 -21.82
N GLY A 607 -29.28 -8.31 -21.18
CA GLY A 607 -28.43 -9.30 -21.82
C GLY A 607 -28.09 -10.46 -20.87
N ASP A 608 -26.81 -10.64 -20.56
CA ASP A 608 -26.31 -11.65 -19.61
C ASP A 608 -25.40 -10.96 -18.57
N VAL A 609 -26.02 -10.37 -17.55
CA VAL A 609 -25.32 -9.59 -16.53
C VAL A 609 -24.81 -10.53 -15.45
N ARG A 610 -23.52 -10.46 -15.13
CA ARG A 610 -22.91 -11.09 -13.95
C ARG A 610 -22.78 -10.04 -12.85
N LEU A 611 -23.81 -9.92 -12.03
CA LEU A 611 -23.91 -8.90 -11.00
C LEU A 611 -23.23 -9.39 -9.71
N ASP A 612 -22.21 -8.68 -9.27
CA ASP A 612 -21.46 -9.01 -8.05
C ASP A 612 -22.09 -8.29 -6.84
N ALA A 613 -22.17 -6.96 -6.90
CA ALA A 613 -22.70 -6.17 -5.79
C ALA A 613 -23.20 -4.78 -6.21
N LEU A 614 -23.89 -4.12 -5.29
CA LEU A 614 -24.09 -2.67 -5.28
C LEU A 614 -23.17 -2.05 -4.22
N VAL A 615 -22.24 -1.20 -4.64
CA VAL A 615 -21.35 -0.46 -3.73
C VAL A 615 -21.88 0.94 -3.49
N ILE A 616 -22.03 1.30 -2.23
CA ILE A 616 -22.56 2.59 -1.77
C ILE A 616 -21.42 3.36 -1.12
N GLN A 617 -21.06 4.50 -1.71
CA GLN A 617 -20.16 5.47 -1.09
C GLN A 617 -20.99 6.58 -0.42
N PRO A 618 -20.88 6.80 0.89
CA PRO A 618 -21.45 7.97 1.54
C PRO A 618 -21.00 9.26 0.85
N ARG A 619 -21.90 10.25 0.69
CA ARG A 619 -21.50 11.55 0.08
C ARG A 619 -20.34 12.18 0.84
N VAL A 620 -20.38 12.08 2.17
CA VAL A 620 -19.30 12.45 3.07
C VAL A 620 -18.90 11.20 3.84
N VAL A 621 -17.69 10.70 3.56
CA VAL A 621 -17.07 9.64 4.36
C VAL A 621 -16.38 10.26 5.58
N THR A 622 -16.30 9.52 6.68
CA THR A 622 -15.77 10.04 7.94
C THR A 622 -14.84 9.07 8.63
N ALA A 623 -13.87 9.63 9.37
CA ALA A 623 -13.06 8.90 10.34
C ALA A 623 -12.91 9.77 11.60
N VAL A 624 -13.25 9.20 12.76
CA VAL A 624 -13.19 9.85 14.08
C VAL A 624 -12.05 9.24 14.87
N TYR A 625 -11.10 10.08 15.26
CA TYR A 625 -9.91 9.70 15.99
C TYR A 625 -10.01 10.19 17.44
N ALA A 626 -9.74 9.30 18.39
CA ALA A 626 -9.47 9.70 19.76
C ALA A 626 -8.06 10.31 19.81
N THR A 627 -7.92 11.44 20.52
CA THR A 627 -6.62 12.08 20.72
C THR A 627 -6.36 12.36 22.20
N THR A 628 -5.11 12.66 22.55
CA THR A 628 -4.70 13.02 23.91
C THR A 628 -5.40 14.25 24.49
N SER A 629 -6.00 15.10 23.65
CA SER A 629 -6.70 16.33 24.05
C SER A 629 -8.18 16.37 23.66
N GLY A 630 -8.73 15.32 23.06
CA GLY A 630 -10.11 15.30 22.60
C GLY A 630 -10.33 14.37 21.42
N ALA A 631 -10.90 14.90 20.34
CA ALA A 631 -11.13 14.15 19.10
C ALA A 631 -10.67 14.93 17.88
N ALA A 632 -10.22 14.21 16.86
CA ALA A 632 -10.04 14.72 15.51
C ALA A 632 -11.02 14.01 14.58
N VAL A 633 -11.59 14.71 13.60
CA VAL A 633 -12.51 14.10 12.63
C VAL A 633 -12.12 14.51 11.22
N LEU A 634 -11.95 13.52 10.35
CA LEU A 634 -11.89 13.68 8.91
C LEU A 634 -13.30 13.58 8.33
N TYR A 635 -13.66 14.56 7.51
CA TYR A 635 -14.83 14.53 6.63
C TYR A 635 -14.34 14.66 5.20
N ALA A 636 -14.59 13.68 4.33
CA ALA A 636 -14.18 13.76 2.92
C ALA A 636 -15.39 13.60 2.01
N ASN A 637 -15.56 14.54 1.09
CA ASN A 637 -16.75 14.60 0.24
C ASN A 637 -16.45 13.98 -1.12
N GLY A 638 -17.13 12.88 -1.45
CA GLY A 638 -17.01 12.22 -2.75
C GLY A 638 -17.77 12.92 -3.88
N SER A 639 -18.67 13.85 -3.56
CA SER A 639 -19.53 14.56 -4.53
C SER A 639 -18.94 15.91 -4.96
N ARG A 640 -19.42 16.47 -6.07
CA ARG A 640 -18.97 17.79 -6.56
C ARG A 640 -19.61 18.97 -5.83
N SER A 641 -20.73 18.76 -5.15
CA SER A 641 -21.45 19.80 -4.42
C SER A 641 -20.95 19.89 -2.98
N GLU A 642 -20.97 21.10 -2.43
CA GLU A 642 -20.72 21.30 -1.00
C GLU A 642 -21.77 20.58 -0.16
N GLN A 643 -21.32 19.98 0.95
CA GLN A 643 -22.18 19.30 1.91
C GLN A 643 -22.09 20.00 3.27
N ARG A 644 -23.20 19.96 4.03
CA ARG A 644 -23.27 20.41 5.42
C ARG A 644 -23.74 19.26 6.29
N VAL A 645 -22.83 18.70 7.07
CA VAL A 645 -23.09 17.53 7.92
C VAL A 645 -23.09 17.91 9.39
N THR A 646 -23.70 17.08 10.23
CA THR A 646 -23.63 17.26 11.68
C THR A 646 -22.19 17.05 12.17
N ALA A 647 -21.73 17.92 13.07
CA ALA A 647 -20.43 17.73 13.72
C ALA A 647 -20.46 16.46 14.58
N LEU A 648 -19.45 15.61 14.43
CA LEU A 648 -19.32 14.32 15.13
C LEU A 648 -18.52 14.47 16.43
N ALA A 649 -17.79 15.58 16.58
CA ALA A 649 -17.11 15.98 17.78
C ALA A 649 -17.13 17.51 17.92
N ARG A 650 -16.92 18.01 19.14
CA ARG A 650 -16.66 19.43 19.37
C ARG A 650 -15.26 19.78 18.88
N GLY A 651 -15.10 21.01 18.39
CA GLY A 651 -13.81 21.50 17.95
C GLY A 651 -13.91 22.58 16.88
N ASN A 652 -12.76 23.14 16.54
CA ASN A 652 -12.62 24.02 15.39
C ASN A 652 -12.33 23.16 14.15
N GLY A 653 -12.68 23.65 12.97
CA GLY A 653 -12.40 22.91 11.75
C GLY A 653 -12.05 23.78 10.58
N THR A 654 -11.23 23.24 9.71
CA THR A 654 -10.72 23.89 8.51
C THR A 654 -11.13 23.08 7.29
N ALA A 655 -11.71 23.74 6.31
CA ALA A 655 -12.06 23.14 5.03
C ALA A 655 -10.88 23.25 4.05
N TYR A 656 -10.71 22.21 3.24
CA TYR A 656 -9.67 22.10 2.22
C TYR A 656 -10.28 21.66 0.89
N ASP A 657 -9.69 22.11 -0.21
CA ASP A 657 -9.93 21.52 -1.53
C ASP A 657 -9.23 20.17 -1.67
N ALA A 658 -9.54 19.46 -2.75
CA ALA A 658 -8.91 18.16 -3.06
C ALA A 658 -7.38 18.26 -3.21
N ASP A 659 -6.85 19.44 -3.54
CA ASP A 659 -5.41 19.68 -3.63
C ASP A 659 -4.76 20.05 -2.29
N GLY A 660 -5.55 20.11 -1.21
CA GLY A 660 -5.11 20.54 0.12
C GLY A 660 -5.12 22.05 0.33
N ALA A 661 -5.55 22.86 -0.64
CA ALA A 661 -5.63 24.31 -0.46
C ALA A 661 -6.66 24.67 0.64
N GLN A 662 -6.23 25.47 1.61
CA GLN A 662 -7.06 25.88 2.74
C GLN A 662 -8.15 26.88 2.33
N ARG A 663 -9.37 26.70 2.86
CA ARG A 663 -10.56 27.53 2.58
C ARG A 663 -11.23 28.11 3.84
N GLY A 664 -10.50 28.11 4.95
CA GLY A 664 -10.90 28.73 6.21
C GLY A 664 -11.83 27.89 7.07
N GLN A 665 -12.45 28.55 8.06
CA GLN A 665 -13.22 27.91 9.11
C GLN A 665 -14.49 27.23 8.56
N ALA A 666 -14.69 25.98 8.95
CA ALA A 666 -15.71 25.09 8.40
C ALA A 666 -16.83 24.73 9.39
N VAL A 667 -16.66 25.04 10.67
CA VAL A 667 -17.62 24.70 11.74
C VAL A 667 -18.47 25.92 12.09
N GLN A 668 -19.79 25.77 12.01
CA GLN A 668 -20.76 26.80 12.40
C GLN A 668 -22.08 26.16 12.84
N GLY A 669 -22.61 26.55 14.01
CA GLY A 669 -23.94 26.11 14.47
C GLY A 669 -24.10 24.59 14.61
N GLY A 670 -23.05 23.88 15.05
CA GLY A 670 -23.06 22.41 15.18
C GLY A 670 -23.00 21.64 13.85
N LYS A 671 -22.77 22.35 12.73
CA LYS A 671 -22.60 21.77 11.40
C LYS A 671 -21.18 21.98 10.89
N VAL A 672 -20.72 21.04 10.06
CA VAL A 672 -19.43 21.06 9.37
C VAL A 672 -19.68 21.20 7.88
N ARG A 673 -19.08 22.23 7.28
CA ARG A 673 -19.08 22.47 5.83
C ARG A 673 -17.96 21.67 5.19
N VAL A 674 -18.27 20.81 4.22
CA VAL A 674 -17.30 20.00 3.48
C VAL A 674 -17.39 20.34 1.99
N ARG A 675 -16.33 20.90 1.42
CA ARG A 675 -16.32 21.33 0.02
C ARG A 675 -16.49 20.14 -0.93
N GLY A 676 -17.08 20.38 -2.10
CA GLY A 676 -17.18 19.37 -3.16
C GLY A 676 -15.81 18.82 -3.53
N ALA A 677 -15.68 17.49 -3.57
CA ALA A 677 -14.47 16.73 -3.83
C ALA A 677 -13.30 16.98 -2.86
N GLY A 678 -13.47 17.85 -1.87
CA GLY A 678 -12.48 18.21 -0.87
C GLY A 678 -12.72 17.49 0.45
N PHE A 679 -12.06 17.99 1.48
CA PHE A 679 -12.16 17.43 2.82
C PHE A 679 -12.16 18.53 3.88
N THR A 680 -12.51 18.17 5.11
CA THR A 680 -12.53 19.05 6.26
C THR A 680 -12.04 18.28 7.46
N ILE A 681 -11.16 18.91 8.23
CA ILE A 681 -10.64 18.33 9.46
C ILE A 681 -11.13 19.19 10.62
N THR A 682 -11.77 18.57 11.61
CA THR A 682 -12.11 19.21 12.89
C THR A 682 -11.23 18.66 14.00
N ARG A 683 -10.78 19.50 14.94
CA ARG A 683 -9.98 19.10 16.11
C ARG A 683 -10.49 19.81 17.36
N GLY A 684 -10.62 19.05 18.45
CA GLY A 684 -11.02 19.49 19.78
C GLY A 684 -9.97 20.32 20.51
#